data_AF-A0A1V1W614-F1
#
_entry.id   AF-A0A1V1W614-F1
#
_cell.length_a   1.000
_cell.length_b   1.000
_cell.length_c   1.000
_cell.angle_alpha   90.00
_cell.angle_beta   90.00
_cell.angle_gamma   90.00
#
_symmetry.space_group_name_H-M   'P 1'
#
loop_
_entity.id
_entity.type
_entity.pdbx_description
1 polymer ?
#
loop_
_entity_poly.entity_id
_entity_poly.type
_entity_poly.pdbx_seq_one_letter_code
_entity_poly.pdbx_strand_id
1 'polypeptide(L)'
;MPVTVPASHGDAAHPDAVRRVSPALLALDEHLFNPDASQWLVIDAGNEAVPRTTVPTLVDGLDLVGKGRIAALVGHLRDGAGVVDIDVPGPLGDFLAAEVADWLRRRDIWVLERPSGGAKGRWHLFFAHPDFHYAPASSRTGLAAEIGSYLSDLAADVKVPRGELDLRDAVRPLTSPHRHGAVTKPTGDLRAALRELKRTLPRRPVATPLRPRAKVKPSQTIHPTASTSTPPAGTGSGLVVPLALQRWKRQLRADWRQYLLAGTVPVGSWSAGATKRRTAVEVDRSLVEAACTREMVWAIGDPELAWRLIRESHPSAMTKAKHQGYSWWLTYVWNELVRSAAEFNTTPDQKPRAVEAPPADVVDAVAAGRAELEALMWTVPARQRPALLQVGHQLLDRALRVGSLRVPCPERDLLLDTGLGDRKTVRSALRLLNGRLGTLHTDCLSLTARDSTSYEFEINSAPERGGRQIPPPVLDPPPPARGLWATLPRSSHSLWRTLLRLDAPADPAELAVKAGLVESKTDAVSKSQKSTAKAALVALAKAGMVKVDEHGRWQAATRPRSVQVEQDAAAAYARQLETVEAERAAYRAGTTSTWTAGRARALKASKAREKAWWDSLSPAARAARTAAKRFEFDQMSITQQAKLKAELAERRIRAGSEEIDHYRSWLQSLRADEYVARSLERKERFKQLSDAERGASVAAWDRHRLRYGLTAQRLTPTVTVGAPSLTSAEVEQAALLPDGAASRDAAFLERQGKLFEKNSEQQAAG
;
A
#
# COMPACT_ATOMS: atom_id res chain seq x y z
N MET A 1 -23.93 4.98 -2.94
CA MET A 1 -24.44 6.37 -3.10
C MET A 1 -25.73 6.33 -3.89
N PRO A 2 -26.61 7.35 -3.91
CA PRO A 2 -27.58 7.46 -5.00
C PRO A 2 -26.80 7.66 -6.30
N VAL A 3 -26.89 6.72 -7.24
CA VAL A 3 -26.36 6.91 -8.60
C VAL A 3 -27.30 7.86 -9.32
N THR A 4 -26.74 8.75 -10.13
CA THR A 4 -27.50 9.75 -10.88
C THR A 4 -27.42 9.42 -12.36
N VAL A 5 -28.49 8.84 -12.90
CA VAL A 5 -28.58 8.52 -14.33
C VAL A 5 -29.00 9.79 -15.08
N PRO A 6 -28.33 10.17 -16.17
CA PRO A 6 -28.82 11.23 -17.05
C PRO A 6 -30.19 10.85 -17.65
N ALA A 7 -31.00 11.85 -17.97
CA ALA A 7 -32.24 11.62 -18.69
C ALA A 7 -31.93 10.99 -20.07
N SER A 8 -32.55 9.84 -20.35
CA SER A 8 -32.55 9.22 -21.66
C SER A 8 -33.34 10.08 -22.66
N HIS A 9 -32.97 10.07 -23.95
CA HIS A 9 -33.56 10.95 -24.99
C HIS A 9 -35.09 10.91 -25.13
N GLY A 10 -35.79 9.92 -24.56
CA GLY A 10 -37.26 9.86 -24.50
C GLY A 10 -37.90 10.75 -23.41
N ASP A 11 -37.15 11.16 -22.37
CA ASP A 11 -37.62 12.07 -21.31
C ASP A 11 -37.53 13.54 -21.76
N ALA A 12 -38.12 13.85 -22.92
CA ALA A 12 -38.01 15.14 -23.61
C ALA A 12 -38.60 16.36 -22.85
N ALA A 13 -39.16 16.16 -21.66
CA ALA A 13 -39.66 17.23 -20.81
C ALA A 13 -38.56 17.98 -20.04
N HIS A 14 -37.47 17.31 -19.63
CA HIS A 14 -36.42 17.91 -18.80
C HIS A 14 -35.02 17.31 -19.04
N PRO A 15 -34.16 17.93 -19.87
CA PRO A 15 -32.79 17.44 -20.10
C PRO A 15 -31.90 17.50 -18.85
N ASP A 16 -32.17 18.39 -17.90
CA ASP A 16 -31.45 18.52 -16.63
C ASP A 16 -31.98 17.61 -15.50
N ALA A 17 -32.89 16.68 -15.81
CA ALA A 17 -33.47 15.76 -14.82
C ALA A 17 -32.46 14.68 -14.36
N VAL A 18 -31.50 15.10 -13.53
CA VAL A 18 -30.51 14.24 -12.88
C VAL A 18 -31.22 13.22 -11.97
N ARG A 19 -31.39 12.00 -12.47
CA ARG A 19 -32.32 11.03 -11.89
C ARG A 19 -31.66 10.18 -10.80
N ARG A 20 -32.04 10.43 -9.55
CA ARG A 20 -31.57 9.65 -8.38
C ARG A 20 -32.10 8.21 -8.42
N VAL A 21 -31.19 7.26 -8.55
CA VAL A 21 -31.42 5.82 -8.38
C VAL A 21 -31.63 5.48 -6.92
N SER A 22 -32.64 4.66 -6.63
CA SER A 22 -32.86 4.09 -5.30
C SER A 22 -31.66 3.21 -4.89
N PRO A 23 -31.05 3.43 -3.71
CA PRO A 23 -29.96 2.58 -3.22
C PRO A 23 -30.32 1.09 -3.12
N ALA A 24 -31.59 0.75 -2.89
CA ALA A 24 -32.05 -0.63 -2.86
C ALA A 24 -32.07 -1.27 -4.26
N LEU A 25 -32.44 -0.49 -5.28
CA LEU A 25 -32.45 -0.92 -6.69
C LEU A 25 -31.02 -1.18 -7.19
N LEU A 26 -30.09 -0.27 -6.89
CA LEU A 26 -28.68 -0.44 -7.18
C LEU A 26 -28.08 -1.66 -6.46
N ALA A 27 -28.44 -1.86 -5.18
CA ALA A 27 -27.97 -2.99 -4.39
C ALA A 27 -28.55 -4.35 -4.83
N LEU A 28 -29.75 -4.38 -5.45
CA LEU A 28 -30.29 -5.55 -6.13
C LEU A 28 -29.46 -5.86 -7.39
N ASP A 29 -29.22 -4.88 -8.26
CA ASP A 29 -28.39 -5.08 -9.46
C ASP A 29 -26.97 -5.52 -9.11
N GLU A 30 -26.35 -4.90 -8.11
CA GLU A 30 -25.02 -5.25 -7.56
C GLU A 30 -24.92 -6.68 -6.98
N HIS A 31 -26.05 -7.37 -6.80
CA HIS A 31 -26.17 -8.70 -6.21
C HIS A 31 -26.85 -9.72 -7.14
N LEU A 32 -27.49 -9.29 -8.23
CA LEU A 32 -28.04 -10.12 -9.31
C LEU A 32 -27.07 -10.27 -10.49
N PHE A 33 -26.33 -9.22 -10.84
CA PHE A 33 -25.44 -9.22 -12.00
C PHE A 33 -24.03 -9.65 -11.63
N ASN A 34 -23.39 -10.35 -12.56
CA ASN A 34 -22.00 -10.74 -12.43
C ASN A 34 -21.08 -9.55 -12.79
N PRO A 35 -20.21 -9.08 -11.88
CA PRO A 35 -19.31 -7.95 -12.17
C PRO A 35 -18.20 -8.29 -13.18
N ASP A 36 -18.00 -9.55 -13.53
CA ASP A 36 -16.91 -10.04 -14.37
C ASP A 36 -17.34 -10.90 -15.58
N ALA A 37 -18.58 -11.40 -15.65
CA ALA A 37 -19.10 -12.06 -16.85
C ALA A 37 -19.40 -11.03 -17.95
N SER A 38 -18.34 -10.64 -18.67
CA SER A 38 -18.32 -9.73 -19.80
C SER A 38 -19.04 -8.40 -19.57
N GLN A 39 -18.24 -7.40 -19.13
CA GLN A 39 -18.32 -5.97 -19.49
C GLN A 39 -19.73 -5.46 -19.83
N TRP A 40 -20.31 -4.65 -18.95
CA TRP A 40 -21.63 -4.05 -19.16
C TRP A 40 -21.77 -3.54 -20.61
N LEU A 41 -22.73 -4.11 -21.33
CA LEU A 41 -22.93 -3.84 -22.74
C LEU A 41 -23.81 -2.59 -22.86
N VAL A 42 -23.28 -1.56 -23.50
CA VAL A 42 -24.07 -0.39 -23.88
C VAL A 42 -24.73 -0.62 -25.23
N ILE A 43 -26.02 -0.31 -25.32
CA ILE A 43 -26.81 -0.39 -26.55
C ILE A 43 -27.40 0.96 -26.92
N ASP A 44 -27.66 1.16 -28.20
CA ASP A 44 -28.38 2.33 -28.72
C ASP A 44 -29.91 2.13 -28.77
N ALA A 45 -30.62 3.14 -29.27
CA ALA A 45 -32.07 3.12 -29.41
C ALA A 45 -32.55 2.01 -30.39
N GLY A 46 -31.72 1.66 -31.38
CA GLY A 46 -31.95 0.56 -32.32
C GLY A 46 -31.75 -0.83 -31.74
N ASN A 47 -31.35 -0.92 -30.46
CA ASN A 47 -30.96 -2.17 -29.79
C ASN A 47 -29.65 -2.78 -30.33
N GLU A 48 -28.80 -1.99 -30.99
CA GLU A 48 -27.46 -2.41 -31.41
C GLU A 48 -26.40 -2.11 -30.33
N ALA A 49 -25.37 -2.95 -30.26
CA ALA A 49 -24.24 -2.77 -29.35
C ALA A 49 -23.35 -1.59 -29.80
N VAL A 50 -23.15 -0.60 -28.92
CA VAL A 50 -22.29 0.56 -29.23
C VAL A 50 -20.82 0.10 -29.29
N PRO A 51 -20.14 0.22 -30.45
CA PRO A 51 -18.79 -0.33 -30.61
C PRO A 51 -17.73 0.39 -29.76
N ARG A 52 -16.69 -0.35 -29.37
CA ARG A 52 -15.48 0.09 -28.63
C ARG A 52 -15.69 0.49 -27.17
N THR A 53 -16.88 0.96 -26.77
CA THR A 53 -17.20 1.29 -25.38
C THR A 53 -17.15 0.03 -24.51
N THR A 54 -16.14 -0.06 -23.65
CA THR A 54 -16.01 -1.12 -22.65
C THR A 54 -16.37 -0.56 -21.31
N VAL A 55 -17.55 -0.90 -20.78
CA VAL A 55 -17.98 -0.40 -19.48
C VAL A 55 -17.57 -1.40 -18.37
N PRO A 56 -16.69 -1.00 -17.43
CA PRO A 56 -16.14 -1.91 -16.42
C PRO A 56 -17.01 -2.01 -15.16
N THR A 57 -17.87 -1.03 -14.88
CA THR A 57 -18.75 -0.99 -13.70
C THR A 57 -20.16 -0.51 -14.06
N LEU A 58 -21.15 -0.91 -13.27
CA LEU A 58 -22.54 -0.47 -13.43
C LEU A 58 -22.65 1.06 -13.37
N VAL A 59 -21.90 1.68 -12.47
CA VAL A 59 -21.89 3.14 -12.28
C VAL A 59 -21.33 3.85 -13.51
N ASP A 60 -20.22 3.38 -14.09
CA ASP A 60 -19.69 3.94 -15.34
C ASP A 60 -20.68 3.78 -16.49
N GLY A 61 -21.43 2.67 -16.53
CA GLY A 61 -22.45 2.43 -17.56
C GLY A 61 -23.63 3.38 -17.46
N LEU A 62 -24.13 3.56 -16.24
CA LEU A 62 -25.22 4.50 -15.93
C LEU A 62 -24.80 5.97 -16.15
N ASP A 63 -23.53 6.31 -15.87
CA ASP A 63 -22.96 7.63 -16.19
C ASP A 63 -22.88 7.90 -17.70
N LEU A 64 -22.91 6.86 -18.55
CA LEU A 64 -22.82 6.96 -20.01
C LEU A 64 -24.18 6.91 -20.71
N VAL A 65 -25.25 6.49 -20.03
CA VAL A 65 -26.62 6.55 -20.58
C VAL A 65 -26.98 8.00 -20.91
N GLY A 66 -27.53 8.22 -22.11
CA GLY A 66 -27.82 9.55 -22.64
C GLY A 66 -26.63 10.28 -23.27
N LYS A 67 -25.44 9.68 -23.33
CA LYS A 67 -24.26 10.26 -24.00
C LYS A 67 -23.98 9.60 -25.36
N GLY A 68 -23.74 10.42 -26.37
CA GLY A 68 -23.47 9.95 -27.73
C GLY A 68 -24.64 9.12 -28.26
N ARG A 69 -24.41 7.83 -28.54
CA ARG A 69 -25.45 6.88 -28.99
C ARG A 69 -25.95 5.95 -27.88
N ILE A 70 -25.49 6.10 -26.64
CA ILE A 70 -25.77 5.13 -25.57
C ILE A 70 -27.15 5.38 -24.96
N ALA A 71 -28.10 4.49 -25.24
CA ALA A 71 -29.50 4.62 -24.81
C ALA A 71 -29.84 3.74 -23.60
N ALA A 72 -29.22 2.58 -23.45
CA ALA A 72 -29.45 1.67 -22.32
C ALA A 72 -28.23 0.78 -22.03
N LEU A 73 -28.24 0.18 -20.84
CA LEU A 73 -27.23 -0.77 -20.37
C LEU A 73 -27.81 -2.20 -20.32
N VAL A 74 -26.98 -3.21 -20.59
CA VAL A 74 -27.28 -4.64 -20.48
C VAL A 74 -26.14 -5.30 -19.70
N GLY A 75 -26.48 -6.23 -18.81
CA GLY A 75 -25.49 -7.03 -18.08
C GLY A 75 -25.84 -8.52 -18.12
N HIS A 76 -24.87 -9.36 -17.74
CA HIS A 76 -25.11 -10.78 -17.51
C HIS A 76 -25.39 -11.04 -16.03
N LEU A 77 -26.41 -11.84 -15.76
CA LEU A 77 -26.71 -12.38 -14.44
C LEU A 77 -25.60 -13.34 -14.00
N ARG A 78 -25.50 -13.55 -12.69
CA ARG A 78 -24.55 -14.49 -12.09
C ARG A 78 -25.14 -15.90 -11.97
N ASP A 79 -24.27 -16.89 -11.73
CA ASP A 79 -24.68 -18.22 -11.29
C ASP A 79 -25.60 -18.12 -10.06
N GLY A 80 -26.71 -18.87 -10.10
CA GLY A 80 -27.81 -18.82 -9.16
C GLY A 80 -28.90 -17.79 -9.48
N ALA A 81 -28.75 -16.94 -10.51
CA ALA A 81 -29.75 -15.95 -10.92
C ALA A 81 -30.12 -16.08 -12.41
N GLY A 82 -31.40 -15.88 -12.72
CA GLY A 82 -31.94 -15.94 -14.08
C GLY A 82 -33.04 -14.91 -14.31
N VAL A 83 -33.49 -14.77 -15.56
CA VAL A 83 -34.64 -13.95 -15.91
C VAL A 83 -35.50 -14.60 -16.99
N VAL A 84 -36.82 -14.53 -16.81
CA VAL A 84 -37.78 -14.81 -17.89
C VAL A 84 -38.16 -13.48 -18.55
N ASP A 85 -37.99 -13.40 -19.86
CA ASP A 85 -38.38 -12.25 -20.68
C ASP A 85 -39.69 -12.57 -21.41
N ILE A 86 -40.72 -11.79 -21.11
CA ILE A 86 -42.09 -11.92 -21.62
C ILE A 86 -42.31 -10.77 -22.60
N ASP A 87 -42.21 -11.05 -23.90
CA ASP A 87 -42.38 -10.05 -24.97
C ASP A 87 -43.83 -9.98 -25.50
N VAL A 88 -44.75 -10.74 -24.89
CA VAL A 88 -46.20 -10.66 -25.15
C VAL A 88 -46.78 -9.32 -24.67
N PRO A 89 -47.44 -8.52 -25.51
CA PRO A 89 -48.10 -7.28 -25.09
C PRO A 89 -49.54 -7.52 -24.57
N GLY A 90 -50.07 -6.54 -23.85
CA GLY A 90 -51.46 -6.49 -23.40
C GLY A 90 -51.79 -7.41 -22.20
N PRO A 91 -53.09 -7.61 -21.89
CA PRO A 91 -53.54 -8.36 -20.71
C PRO A 91 -53.05 -9.81 -20.65
N LEU A 92 -52.80 -10.44 -21.81
CA LEU A 92 -52.24 -11.79 -21.87
C LEU A 92 -50.80 -11.83 -21.31
N GLY A 93 -50.00 -10.81 -21.58
CA GLY A 93 -48.65 -10.69 -21.01
C GLY A 93 -48.67 -10.44 -19.50
N ASP A 94 -49.63 -9.65 -19.00
CA ASP A 94 -49.86 -9.46 -17.57
C ASP A 94 -50.29 -10.76 -16.87
N PHE A 95 -51.15 -11.58 -17.51
CA PHE A 95 -51.53 -12.91 -17.03
C PHE A 95 -50.32 -13.88 -17.00
N LEU A 96 -49.56 -13.96 -18.10
CA LEU A 96 -48.38 -14.83 -18.20
C LEU A 96 -47.31 -14.46 -17.17
N ALA A 97 -47.14 -13.16 -16.87
CA ALA A 97 -46.24 -12.71 -15.82
C ALA A 97 -46.64 -13.22 -14.43
N ALA A 98 -47.93 -13.15 -14.09
CA ALA A 98 -48.46 -13.66 -12.83
C ALA A 98 -48.32 -15.19 -12.72
N GLU A 99 -48.70 -15.93 -13.77
CA GLU A 99 -48.66 -17.40 -13.79
C GLU A 99 -47.22 -17.95 -13.70
N VAL A 100 -46.26 -17.36 -14.42
CA VAL A 100 -44.84 -17.75 -14.31
C VAL A 100 -44.28 -17.39 -12.93
N ALA A 101 -44.62 -16.22 -12.38
CA ALA A 101 -44.16 -15.83 -11.04
C ALA A 101 -44.72 -16.73 -9.93
N ASP A 102 -45.98 -17.15 -10.04
CA ASP A 102 -46.62 -18.09 -9.09
C ASP A 102 -46.03 -19.51 -9.20
N TRP A 103 -45.80 -20.02 -10.42
CA TRP A 103 -45.11 -21.29 -10.64
C TRP A 103 -43.72 -21.36 -10.02
N LEU A 104 -42.96 -20.26 -10.09
CA LEU A 104 -41.63 -20.13 -9.46
C LEU A 104 -41.75 -20.07 -7.93
N ARG A 105 -42.66 -19.24 -7.39
CA ARG A 105 -42.90 -19.11 -5.93
C ARG A 105 -43.32 -20.42 -5.27
N ARG A 106 -44.17 -21.22 -5.93
CA ARG A 106 -44.58 -22.56 -5.47
C ARG A 106 -43.41 -23.55 -5.31
N ARG A 107 -42.21 -23.21 -5.81
CA ARG A 107 -40.97 -24.01 -5.73
C ARG A 107 -39.91 -23.38 -4.82
N ASP A 108 -40.29 -22.44 -3.95
CA ASP A 108 -39.40 -21.66 -3.06
C ASP A 108 -38.28 -20.90 -3.81
N ILE A 109 -38.52 -20.57 -5.09
CA ILE A 109 -37.61 -19.75 -5.90
C ILE A 109 -37.92 -18.28 -5.60
N TRP A 110 -36.88 -17.49 -5.33
CA TRP A 110 -37.03 -16.05 -5.14
C TRP A 110 -37.40 -15.38 -6.47
N VAL A 111 -38.39 -14.48 -6.48
CA VAL A 111 -38.90 -13.80 -7.70
C VAL A 111 -39.07 -12.29 -7.47
N LEU A 112 -38.66 -11.49 -8.45
CA LEU A 112 -38.90 -10.05 -8.55
C LEU A 112 -39.43 -9.69 -9.94
N GLU A 113 -40.66 -9.18 -9.99
CA GLU A 113 -41.35 -8.84 -11.23
C GLU A 113 -41.07 -7.38 -11.61
N ARG A 114 -40.76 -7.12 -12.89
CA ARG A 114 -40.51 -5.77 -13.41
C ARG A 114 -41.10 -5.64 -14.82
N PRO A 115 -41.97 -4.65 -15.12
CA PRO A 115 -42.38 -4.39 -16.50
C PRO A 115 -41.16 -4.04 -17.37
N SER A 116 -41.10 -4.46 -18.63
CA SER A 116 -39.87 -4.37 -19.43
C SER A 116 -39.50 -2.94 -19.86
N GLY A 117 -40.50 -2.05 -19.92
CA GLY A 117 -40.38 -0.68 -20.44
C GLY A 117 -40.59 -0.56 -21.95
N GLY A 118 -40.93 -1.67 -22.62
CA GLY A 118 -41.50 -1.68 -23.97
C GLY A 118 -43.01 -1.41 -23.94
N ALA A 119 -43.77 -2.15 -24.76
CA ALA A 119 -45.23 -2.12 -24.72
C ALA A 119 -45.77 -2.61 -23.36
N LYS A 120 -46.94 -2.08 -22.93
CA LYS A 120 -47.66 -2.58 -21.75
C LYS A 120 -47.95 -4.08 -21.92
N GLY A 121 -47.84 -4.85 -20.83
CA GLY A 121 -47.97 -6.32 -20.83
C GLY A 121 -46.64 -7.06 -20.95
N ARG A 122 -45.53 -6.39 -21.33
CA ARG A 122 -44.21 -7.02 -21.42
C ARG A 122 -43.46 -6.96 -20.08
N TRP A 123 -42.85 -8.06 -19.66
CA TRP A 123 -42.26 -8.22 -18.31
C TRP A 123 -40.89 -8.89 -18.34
N HIS A 124 -40.01 -8.47 -17.44
CA HIS A 124 -38.82 -9.22 -17.01
C HIS A 124 -39.10 -9.78 -15.61
N LEU A 125 -39.13 -11.11 -15.47
CA LEU A 125 -39.25 -11.79 -14.18
C LEU A 125 -37.87 -12.25 -13.73
N PHE A 126 -37.23 -11.49 -12.85
CA PHE A 126 -35.94 -11.86 -12.26
C PHE A 126 -36.18 -12.93 -11.21
N PHE A 127 -35.35 -13.97 -11.19
CA PHE A 127 -35.45 -15.03 -10.19
C PHE A 127 -34.08 -15.52 -9.71
N ALA A 128 -34.05 -16.16 -8.53
CA ALA A 128 -32.83 -16.66 -7.93
C ALA A 128 -33.04 -17.96 -7.14
N HIS A 129 -32.14 -18.92 -7.35
CA HIS A 129 -32.09 -20.21 -6.66
C HIS A 129 -30.63 -20.72 -6.65
N PRO A 130 -30.08 -21.27 -5.54
CA PRO A 130 -28.67 -21.67 -5.45
C PRO A 130 -28.19 -22.59 -6.58
N ASP A 131 -29.02 -23.56 -6.96
CA ASP A 131 -28.70 -24.59 -7.95
C ASP A 131 -29.03 -24.18 -9.40
N PHE A 132 -29.44 -22.92 -9.64
CA PHE A 132 -29.71 -22.45 -11.00
C PHE A 132 -28.41 -22.11 -11.75
N HIS A 133 -28.15 -22.87 -12.81
CA HIS A 133 -27.08 -22.57 -13.77
C HIS A 133 -27.66 -22.33 -15.15
N TYR A 134 -27.43 -21.15 -15.72
CA TYR A 134 -27.91 -20.84 -17.06
C TYR A 134 -27.15 -21.65 -18.12
N ALA A 135 -27.90 -22.18 -19.09
CA ALA A 135 -27.34 -22.81 -20.28
C ALA A 135 -28.21 -22.50 -21.52
N PRO A 136 -27.60 -22.46 -22.72
CA PRO A 136 -28.34 -22.44 -23.99
C PRO A 136 -29.32 -23.61 -24.09
N ALA A 137 -30.45 -23.41 -24.78
CA ALA A 137 -31.56 -24.38 -24.82
C ALA A 137 -31.14 -25.82 -25.18
N SER A 138 -30.19 -26.00 -26.10
CA SER A 138 -29.65 -27.31 -26.51
C SER A 138 -28.80 -28.04 -25.46
N SER A 139 -28.52 -27.40 -24.33
CA SER A 139 -27.63 -27.91 -23.28
C SER A 139 -28.15 -27.62 -21.85
N ARG A 140 -29.45 -27.34 -21.70
CA ARG A 140 -30.07 -27.10 -20.37
C ARG A 140 -30.17 -28.41 -19.59
N THR A 141 -29.87 -28.33 -18.30
CA THR A 141 -29.97 -29.43 -17.33
C THR A 141 -30.50 -28.89 -15.99
N GLY A 142 -31.01 -29.79 -15.14
CA GLY A 142 -31.58 -29.44 -13.83
C GLY A 142 -32.66 -28.37 -13.91
N LEU A 143 -32.66 -27.45 -12.95
CA LEU A 143 -33.66 -26.38 -12.83
C LEU A 143 -33.79 -25.50 -14.10
N ALA A 144 -32.71 -25.31 -14.86
CA ALA A 144 -32.79 -24.57 -16.13
C ALA A 144 -33.53 -25.33 -17.24
N ALA A 145 -33.51 -26.67 -17.22
CA ALA A 145 -34.32 -27.50 -18.11
C ALA A 145 -35.79 -27.51 -17.66
N GLU A 146 -36.06 -27.60 -16.36
CA GLU A 146 -37.42 -27.57 -15.80
C GLU A 146 -38.16 -26.27 -16.12
N ILE A 147 -37.54 -25.12 -15.84
CA ILE A 147 -38.06 -23.80 -16.23
C ILE A 147 -38.21 -23.71 -17.75
N GLY A 148 -37.24 -24.26 -18.50
CA GLY A 148 -37.26 -24.31 -19.96
C GLY A 148 -38.46 -25.07 -20.54
N SER A 149 -38.80 -26.24 -19.95
CA SER A 149 -39.96 -27.06 -20.32
C SER A 149 -41.24 -26.30 -20.00
N TYR A 150 -41.43 -25.88 -18.76
CA TYR A 150 -42.64 -25.18 -18.33
C TYR A 150 -42.97 -23.95 -19.20
N LEU A 151 -41.98 -23.14 -19.54
CA LEU A 151 -42.17 -22.00 -20.47
C LEU A 151 -42.47 -22.41 -21.91
N SER A 152 -42.15 -23.65 -22.31
CA SER A 152 -42.52 -24.22 -23.61
C SER A 152 -43.95 -24.75 -23.60
N ASP A 153 -44.31 -25.48 -22.55
CA ASP A 153 -45.63 -26.06 -22.35
C ASP A 153 -46.68 -24.94 -22.21
N LEU A 154 -46.42 -23.94 -21.36
CA LEU A 154 -47.25 -22.74 -21.22
C LEU A 154 -47.40 -21.97 -22.55
N ALA A 155 -46.33 -21.81 -23.33
CA ALA A 155 -46.38 -21.14 -24.62
C ALA A 155 -47.29 -21.89 -25.62
N ALA A 156 -47.25 -23.22 -25.62
CA ALA A 156 -48.10 -24.05 -26.45
C ALA A 156 -49.58 -23.96 -26.02
N ASP A 157 -49.86 -24.06 -24.71
CA ASP A 157 -51.20 -23.98 -24.14
C ASP A 157 -51.89 -22.64 -24.45
N VAL A 158 -51.18 -21.52 -24.27
CA VAL A 158 -51.72 -20.18 -24.59
C VAL A 158 -51.55 -19.77 -26.06
N LYS A 159 -51.01 -20.66 -26.91
CA LYS A 159 -50.79 -20.47 -28.36
C LYS A 159 -49.94 -19.25 -28.71
N VAL A 160 -48.90 -19.00 -27.93
CA VAL A 160 -47.93 -17.91 -28.12
C VAL A 160 -46.62 -18.47 -28.70
N PRO A 161 -45.95 -17.77 -29.64
CA PRO A 161 -44.65 -18.21 -30.16
C PRO A 161 -43.61 -18.39 -29.05
N ARG A 162 -42.86 -19.49 -29.08
CA ARG A 162 -41.90 -19.86 -28.03
C ARG A 162 -40.86 -18.78 -27.68
N GLY A 163 -40.50 -17.92 -28.65
CA GLY A 163 -39.55 -16.82 -28.49
C GLY A 163 -40.06 -15.64 -27.65
N GLU A 164 -41.37 -15.55 -27.39
CA GLU A 164 -42.00 -14.50 -26.59
C GLU A 164 -41.96 -14.79 -25.07
N LEU A 165 -41.56 -16.00 -24.65
CA LEU A 165 -41.44 -16.44 -23.24
C LEU A 165 -40.03 -17.00 -22.96
N ASP A 166 -39.00 -16.18 -23.17
CA ASP A 166 -37.62 -16.64 -23.23
C ASP A 166 -36.92 -16.67 -21.86
N LEU A 167 -36.03 -17.65 -21.65
CA LEU A 167 -35.18 -17.75 -20.46
C LEU A 167 -33.79 -17.26 -20.81
N ARG A 168 -33.32 -16.19 -20.15
CA ARG A 168 -32.08 -15.47 -20.49
C ARG A 168 -31.12 -15.32 -19.30
N ASP A 169 -29.84 -15.12 -19.62
CA ASP A 169 -28.80 -14.63 -18.72
C ASP A 169 -28.50 -13.13 -18.90
N ALA A 170 -28.69 -12.60 -20.11
CA ALA A 170 -28.40 -11.21 -20.45
C ALA A 170 -29.67 -10.35 -20.46
N VAL A 171 -29.70 -9.29 -19.65
CA VAL A 171 -30.86 -8.39 -19.54
C VAL A 171 -30.45 -6.99 -19.07
N ARG A 172 -31.35 -6.00 -19.23
CA ARG A 172 -31.14 -4.65 -18.71
C ARG A 172 -31.24 -4.67 -17.18
N PRO A 173 -30.27 -4.10 -16.44
CA PRO A 173 -30.37 -3.99 -14.99
C PRO A 173 -31.58 -3.16 -14.59
N LEU A 174 -32.07 -3.37 -13.36
CA LEU A 174 -33.23 -2.68 -12.79
C LEU A 174 -33.05 -1.14 -12.84
N THR A 175 -31.82 -0.69 -12.67
CA THR A 175 -31.38 0.71 -12.73
C THR A 175 -31.30 1.31 -14.14
N SER A 176 -31.19 0.51 -15.20
CA SER A 176 -31.14 1.04 -16.58
C SER A 176 -32.53 1.43 -17.08
N PRO A 177 -32.67 2.55 -17.81
CA PRO A 177 -33.87 2.83 -18.58
C PRO A 177 -34.05 1.80 -19.70
N HIS A 178 -35.26 1.78 -20.28
CA HIS A 178 -35.48 1.21 -21.60
C HIS A 178 -34.81 2.09 -22.67
N ARG A 179 -34.49 1.52 -23.84
CA ARG A 179 -33.77 2.23 -24.92
C ARG A 179 -34.54 3.40 -25.54
N HIS A 180 -35.87 3.46 -25.35
CA HIS A 180 -36.72 4.61 -25.72
C HIS A 180 -37.02 5.53 -24.51
N GLY A 181 -36.27 5.39 -23.42
CA GLY A 181 -36.30 6.23 -22.23
C GLY A 181 -37.30 5.87 -21.14
N ALA A 182 -38.37 5.13 -21.45
CA ALA A 182 -39.30 4.65 -20.43
C ALA A 182 -38.59 3.89 -19.29
N VAL A 183 -38.86 4.24 -18.02
CA VAL A 183 -38.28 3.52 -16.87
C VAL A 183 -39.33 2.98 -15.93
N THR A 184 -39.34 1.66 -15.85
CA THR A 184 -40.23 0.86 -15.01
C THR A 184 -39.64 0.66 -13.63
N LYS A 185 -40.51 0.54 -12.62
CA LYS A 185 -40.15 0.13 -11.26
C LYS A 185 -40.53 -1.36 -11.09
N PRO A 186 -39.73 -2.17 -10.39
CA PRO A 186 -40.17 -3.49 -9.95
C PRO A 186 -41.35 -3.39 -8.99
N THR A 187 -42.14 -4.45 -8.89
CA THR A 187 -43.25 -4.55 -7.92
C THR A 187 -42.74 -4.90 -6.51
N GLY A 188 -43.54 -4.61 -5.47
CA GLY A 188 -43.24 -4.96 -4.08
C GLY A 188 -42.20 -4.08 -3.35
N ASP A 189 -41.82 -4.49 -2.13
CA ASP A 189 -40.78 -3.81 -1.34
C ASP A 189 -39.37 -4.28 -1.73
N LEU A 190 -38.63 -3.39 -2.40
CA LEU A 190 -37.24 -3.60 -2.79
C LEU A 190 -36.30 -3.93 -1.61
N ARG A 191 -36.61 -3.50 -0.38
CA ARG A 191 -35.79 -3.80 0.81
C ARG A 191 -36.05 -5.21 1.33
N ALA A 192 -37.30 -5.68 1.35
CA ALA A 192 -37.65 -7.07 1.60
C ALA A 192 -37.00 -7.99 0.55
N ALA A 193 -37.24 -7.70 -0.74
CA ALA A 193 -36.68 -8.46 -1.85
C ALA A 193 -35.14 -8.57 -1.78
N LEU A 194 -34.43 -7.49 -1.45
CA LEU A 194 -32.96 -7.51 -1.27
C LEU A 194 -32.50 -8.33 -0.05
N ARG A 195 -33.26 -8.36 1.06
CA ARG A 195 -32.94 -9.19 2.24
C ARG A 195 -33.12 -10.67 1.91
N GLU A 196 -34.20 -11.01 1.24
CA GLU A 196 -34.51 -12.39 0.83
C GLU A 196 -33.50 -12.89 -0.21
N LEU A 197 -33.17 -12.09 -1.23
CA LEU A 197 -32.13 -12.43 -2.20
C LEU A 197 -30.76 -12.66 -1.54
N LYS A 198 -30.44 -11.93 -0.46
CA LYS A 198 -29.23 -12.15 0.35
C LYS A 198 -29.32 -13.38 1.25
N ARG A 199 -30.52 -13.90 1.53
CA ARG A 199 -30.72 -15.18 2.20
C ARG A 199 -30.54 -16.34 1.22
N THR A 200 -31.16 -16.24 0.04
CA THR A 200 -31.09 -17.25 -1.03
C THR A 200 -29.69 -17.36 -1.63
N LEU A 201 -29.04 -16.24 -1.96
CA LEU A 201 -27.69 -16.19 -2.53
C LEU A 201 -26.75 -15.36 -1.64
N PRO A 202 -26.28 -15.90 -0.50
CA PRO A 202 -25.59 -15.12 0.55
C PRO A 202 -24.18 -14.64 0.16
N ARG A 203 -23.47 -15.41 -0.67
CA ARG A 203 -22.17 -14.98 -1.22
C ARG A 203 -22.41 -14.00 -2.36
N ARG A 204 -21.66 -12.90 -2.38
CA ARG A 204 -21.58 -11.97 -3.53
C ARG A 204 -20.85 -12.68 -4.69
N PRO A 205 -21.19 -12.44 -5.98
CA PRO A 205 -20.48 -13.07 -7.10
C PRO A 205 -18.97 -12.83 -7.04
N VAL A 206 -18.21 -13.90 -7.24
CA VAL A 206 -16.73 -13.90 -7.31
C VAL A 206 -16.32 -13.80 -8.79
N ALA A 207 -15.18 -13.15 -9.06
CA ALA A 207 -14.71 -12.92 -10.42
C ALA A 207 -14.31 -14.23 -11.14
N THR A 208 -15.00 -14.56 -12.22
CA THR A 208 -14.68 -15.70 -13.11
C THR A 208 -13.93 -15.21 -14.36
N PRO A 209 -12.83 -15.85 -14.80
CA PRO A 209 -12.04 -15.38 -15.94
C PRO A 209 -12.81 -15.46 -17.27
N LEU A 210 -12.78 -14.34 -18.01
CA LEU A 210 -13.49 -14.11 -19.29
C LEU A 210 -13.12 -15.09 -20.41
N ARG A 211 -14.12 -15.70 -21.06
CA ARG A 211 -13.98 -16.29 -22.41
C ARG A 211 -14.20 -15.21 -23.50
N PRO A 212 -13.53 -15.28 -24.68
CA PRO A 212 -13.78 -14.35 -25.78
C PRO A 212 -15.06 -14.69 -26.55
N ARG A 213 -15.82 -13.68 -27.00
CA ARG A 213 -16.99 -13.82 -27.89
C ARG A 213 -16.72 -13.22 -29.28
N ALA A 214 -17.29 -13.82 -30.32
CA ALA A 214 -17.08 -13.45 -31.73
C ALA A 214 -17.75 -12.11 -32.11
N LYS A 215 -17.27 -11.48 -33.19
CA LYS A 215 -17.68 -10.14 -33.63
C LYS A 215 -18.84 -10.16 -34.62
N VAL A 216 -19.76 -9.21 -34.48
CA VAL A 216 -20.67 -8.72 -35.53
C VAL A 216 -20.32 -7.25 -35.82
N LYS A 217 -20.49 -6.80 -37.08
CA LYS A 217 -20.22 -5.42 -37.54
C LYS A 217 -21.53 -4.65 -37.73
N PRO A 218 -21.66 -3.41 -37.24
CA PRO A 218 -22.68 -2.47 -37.69
C PRO A 218 -22.11 -1.40 -38.65
N SER A 219 -23.00 -0.85 -39.49
CA SER A 219 -22.69 0.17 -40.52
C SER A 219 -22.86 1.61 -40.00
N GLN A 220 -22.44 2.61 -40.78
CA GLN A 220 -22.40 4.02 -40.38
C GLN A 220 -23.33 4.92 -41.23
N THR A 221 -23.96 5.90 -40.59
CA THR A 221 -24.51 7.14 -41.17
C THR A 221 -24.40 8.26 -40.11
N ILE A 222 -24.32 9.54 -40.53
CA ILE A 222 -23.68 10.64 -39.76
C ILE A 222 -24.52 11.94 -39.81
N HIS A 223 -24.30 12.86 -38.85
CA HIS A 223 -24.59 14.32 -38.81
C HIS A 223 -25.85 14.79 -38.02
N PRO A 224 -25.94 16.07 -37.56
CA PRO A 224 -24.96 16.84 -36.76
C PRO A 224 -25.60 17.60 -35.54
N THR A 225 -24.93 18.64 -35.00
CA THR A 225 -25.01 19.12 -33.58
C THR A 225 -25.59 20.54 -33.33
N ALA A 226 -26.21 20.75 -32.15
CA ALA A 226 -26.39 22.02 -31.38
C ALA A 226 -26.98 21.69 -29.97
N SER A 227 -26.94 22.48 -28.89
CA SER A 227 -26.10 23.61 -28.40
C SER A 227 -26.25 23.76 -26.85
N THR A 228 -26.14 24.95 -26.23
CA THR A 228 -26.14 25.18 -24.74
C THR A 228 -26.79 26.50 -24.27
N SER A 229 -27.40 26.52 -23.07
CA SER A 229 -27.54 27.71 -22.20
C SER A 229 -27.83 27.36 -20.71
N THR A 230 -27.60 28.32 -19.79
CA THR A 230 -27.72 28.24 -18.30
C THR A 230 -27.97 29.68 -17.75
N PRO A 231 -28.07 29.96 -16.43
CA PRO A 231 -28.87 29.41 -15.30
C PRO A 231 -30.02 30.41 -14.94
N PRO A 232 -30.59 30.61 -13.71
CA PRO A 232 -29.93 30.95 -12.42
C PRO A 232 -30.59 30.32 -11.14
N ALA A 233 -30.30 30.85 -9.95
CA ALA A 233 -30.54 30.24 -8.63
C ALA A 233 -31.57 30.97 -7.72
N GLY A 234 -32.01 30.30 -6.62
CA GLY A 234 -32.86 30.91 -5.58
C GLY A 234 -32.95 30.12 -4.24
N THR A 235 -32.58 30.82 -3.17
CA THR A 235 -32.83 30.66 -1.70
C THR A 235 -34.08 29.87 -1.23
N GLY A 236 -34.18 29.26 -0.03
CA GLY A 236 -33.24 29.09 1.11
C GLY A 236 -33.92 29.18 2.50
N SER A 237 -33.69 28.24 3.44
CA SER A 237 -33.89 28.37 4.91
C SER A 237 -33.45 27.10 5.68
N GLY A 238 -32.96 27.23 6.92
CA GLY A 238 -32.59 26.11 7.81
C GLY A 238 -31.08 25.96 8.07
N LEU A 239 -30.46 26.94 8.72
CA LEU A 239 -29.00 27.05 8.90
C LEU A 239 -28.42 26.06 9.93
N VAL A 240 -28.14 24.84 9.48
CA VAL A 240 -26.93 24.12 9.92
C VAL A 240 -25.72 24.95 9.46
N VAL A 241 -24.71 25.16 10.31
CA VAL A 241 -23.40 25.69 9.84
C VAL A 241 -22.80 24.64 8.91
N PRO A 242 -22.75 24.85 7.58
CA PRO A 242 -22.40 23.79 6.66
C PRO A 242 -20.88 23.67 6.63
N LEU A 243 -20.32 22.70 7.36
CA LEU A 243 -18.91 22.36 7.13
C LEU A 243 -18.77 21.80 5.72
N ALA A 244 -17.84 22.37 4.96
CA ALA A 244 -17.45 21.93 3.62
C ALA A 244 -16.72 20.56 3.59
N LEU A 245 -16.94 19.71 4.61
CA LEU A 245 -16.42 18.35 4.76
C LEU A 245 -17.04 17.33 3.81
N GLN A 246 -18.02 17.72 2.98
CA GLN A 246 -18.64 16.87 1.95
C GLN A 246 -17.63 16.16 1.02
N ARG A 247 -16.39 16.66 0.92
CA ARG A 247 -15.29 16.07 0.13
C ARG A 247 -14.69 14.76 0.72
N TRP A 248 -14.94 14.43 1.99
CA TRP A 248 -14.19 13.36 2.70
C TRP A 248 -15.05 12.28 3.37
N LYS A 249 -16.28 12.06 2.89
CA LYS A 249 -17.19 11.02 3.42
C LYS A 249 -16.60 9.61 3.27
N ARG A 250 -16.04 9.09 4.38
CA ARG A 250 -15.52 7.72 4.54
C ARG A 250 -16.44 6.92 5.46
N GLN A 251 -16.40 5.58 5.41
CA GLN A 251 -17.13 4.81 6.43
C GLN A 251 -16.51 5.01 7.82
N LEU A 252 -17.35 4.93 8.86
CA LEU A 252 -16.88 4.85 10.24
C LEU A 252 -15.97 3.62 10.38
N ARG A 253 -14.79 3.82 10.99
CA ARG A 253 -13.76 2.78 11.17
C ARG A 253 -14.32 1.55 11.89
N ALA A 254 -13.73 0.38 11.63
CA ALA A 254 -14.24 -0.90 12.13
C ALA A 254 -14.26 -0.99 13.67
N ASP A 255 -13.28 -0.41 14.34
CA ASP A 255 -13.18 -0.29 15.80
C ASP A 255 -14.34 0.53 16.40
N TRP A 256 -14.62 1.71 15.87
CA TRP A 256 -15.77 2.52 16.29
C TRP A 256 -17.12 1.92 15.91
N ARG A 257 -17.17 1.16 14.82
CA ARG A 257 -18.36 0.37 14.44
C ARG A 257 -18.60 -0.78 15.42
N GLN A 258 -17.55 -1.46 15.87
CA GLN A 258 -17.62 -2.51 16.88
C GLN A 258 -18.02 -1.95 18.25
N TYR A 259 -17.55 -0.75 18.60
CA TYR A 259 -18.04 -0.03 19.78
C TYR A 259 -19.55 0.24 19.70
N LEU A 260 -20.05 0.78 18.60
CA LEU A 260 -21.49 1.04 18.43
C LEU A 260 -22.33 -0.25 18.32
N LEU A 261 -21.80 -1.35 17.80
CA LEU A 261 -22.55 -2.61 17.64
C LEU A 261 -22.53 -3.52 18.87
N ALA A 262 -21.42 -3.56 19.61
CA ALA A 262 -21.18 -4.54 20.70
C ALA A 262 -20.72 -3.89 22.01
N GLY A 263 -20.64 -2.55 22.10
CA GLY A 263 -20.18 -1.85 23.29
C GLY A 263 -18.68 -1.97 23.59
N THR A 264 -17.91 -2.65 22.73
CA THR A 264 -16.48 -2.87 22.94
C THR A 264 -15.70 -1.58 22.70
N VAL A 265 -15.13 -0.99 23.75
CA VAL A 265 -14.33 0.24 23.65
C VAL A 265 -13.08 -0.02 22.79
N PRO A 266 -12.74 0.84 21.81
CA PRO A 266 -11.54 0.68 21.00
C PRO A 266 -10.25 0.68 21.83
N VAL A 267 -9.17 0.05 21.35
CA VAL A 267 -7.87 0.14 22.03
C VAL A 267 -7.32 1.56 21.92
N GLY A 268 -7.03 2.21 23.06
CA GLY A 268 -6.56 3.60 23.11
C GLY A 268 -6.30 4.10 24.54
N SER A 269 -5.73 5.30 24.65
CA SER A 269 -5.50 5.98 25.93
C SER A 269 -6.75 6.75 26.36
N TRP A 270 -7.66 6.07 27.07
CA TRP A 270 -8.95 6.63 27.50
C TRP A 270 -8.97 7.11 28.95
N SER A 271 -7.81 7.28 29.57
CA SER A 271 -7.67 7.90 30.89
C SER A 271 -7.67 9.43 30.77
N ALA A 272 -8.46 10.12 31.61
CA ALA A 272 -8.38 11.57 31.74
C ALA A 272 -6.99 11.98 32.26
N GLY A 273 -6.32 12.87 31.53
CA GLY A 273 -4.91 13.17 31.73
C GLY A 273 -4.62 14.08 32.92
N ALA A 274 -4.51 13.53 34.13
CA ALA A 274 -3.96 14.24 35.29
C ALA A 274 -3.08 13.39 36.24
N THR A 275 -2.83 12.10 35.97
CA THR A 275 -1.80 11.33 36.69
C THR A 275 -1.13 10.29 35.79
N LYS A 276 0.17 10.45 35.52
CA LYS A 276 1.04 9.38 35.03
C LYS A 276 1.30 8.37 36.16
N ARG A 277 0.37 7.46 36.42
CA ARG A 277 0.62 6.21 37.17
C ARG A 277 0.23 5.02 36.31
N ARG A 278 1.04 3.95 36.39
CA ARG A 278 1.10 2.84 35.43
C ARG A 278 -0.10 1.87 35.49
N THR A 279 -1.17 2.23 36.19
CA THR A 279 -2.26 1.36 36.65
C THR A 279 -3.59 2.11 36.84
N ALA A 280 -3.91 3.10 35.99
CA ALA A 280 -5.25 3.71 36.00
C ALA A 280 -6.27 2.76 35.35
N VAL A 281 -7.21 2.23 36.15
CA VAL A 281 -8.14 1.15 35.74
C VAL A 281 -9.44 1.67 35.12
N GLU A 282 -9.76 2.95 35.29
CA GLU A 282 -11.03 3.51 34.80
C GLU A 282 -10.91 4.19 33.43
N VAL A 283 -11.75 3.74 32.50
CA VAL A 283 -11.95 4.32 31.16
C VAL A 283 -12.92 5.49 31.27
N ASP A 284 -12.48 6.70 30.91
CA ASP A 284 -13.38 7.86 30.82
C ASP A 284 -14.31 7.71 29.61
N ARG A 285 -15.56 7.34 29.92
CA ARG A 285 -16.63 7.16 28.93
C ARG A 285 -16.95 8.46 28.18
N SER A 286 -16.76 9.64 28.79
CA SER A 286 -16.98 10.92 28.10
C SER A 286 -15.95 11.13 26.98
N LEU A 287 -14.69 10.76 27.19
CA LEU A 287 -13.65 10.82 26.14
C LEU A 287 -13.92 9.81 25.01
N VAL A 288 -14.39 8.60 25.34
CA VAL A 288 -14.78 7.59 24.34
C VAL A 288 -15.97 8.07 23.51
N GLU A 289 -17.02 8.61 24.13
CA GLU A 289 -18.21 9.11 23.43
C GLU A 289 -17.92 10.37 22.58
N ALA A 290 -17.06 11.27 23.07
CA ALA A 290 -16.59 12.43 22.31
C ALA A 290 -15.71 12.01 21.12
N ALA A 291 -14.80 11.06 21.29
CA ALA A 291 -13.97 10.54 20.20
C ALA A 291 -14.79 9.77 19.15
N CYS A 292 -15.81 9.01 19.57
CA CYS A 292 -16.77 8.37 18.66
C CYS A 292 -17.57 9.42 17.88
N THR A 293 -18.07 10.45 18.57
CA THR A 293 -18.79 11.57 17.92
C THR A 293 -17.90 12.31 16.93
N ARG A 294 -16.62 12.54 17.27
CA ARG A 294 -15.64 13.16 16.35
C ARG A 294 -15.47 12.32 15.09
N GLU A 295 -15.29 11.00 15.21
CA GLU A 295 -15.21 10.13 14.03
C GLU A 295 -16.52 10.12 13.22
N MET A 296 -17.69 10.26 13.86
CA MET A 296 -18.97 10.43 13.16
C MET A 296 -19.08 11.79 12.42
N VAL A 297 -18.56 12.88 12.99
CA VAL A 297 -18.45 14.18 12.29
C VAL A 297 -17.62 14.05 11.00
N TRP A 298 -16.47 13.36 11.05
CA TRP A 298 -15.60 13.17 9.88
C TRP A 298 -16.10 12.11 8.87
N ALA A 299 -16.70 11.02 9.34
CA ALA A 299 -17.16 9.92 8.49
C ALA A 299 -18.53 10.21 7.85
N ILE A 300 -19.45 10.77 8.62
CA ILE A 300 -20.87 10.91 8.28
C ILE A 300 -21.18 12.35 7.87
N GLY A 301 -20.76 13.32 8.71
CA GLY A 301 -21.00 14.75 8.48
C GLY A 301 -22.46 15.18 8.47
N ASP A 302 -23.37 14.31 8.92
CA ASP A 302 -24.81 14.53 9.00
C ASP A 302 -25.28 14.20 10.44
N PRO A 303 -25.74 15.20 11.23
CA PRO A 303 -26.13 15.00 12.62
C PRO A 303 -27.34 14.07 12.77
N GLU A 304 -28.30 14.11 11.85
CA GLU A 304 -29.52 13.29 11.90
C GLU A 304 -29.19 11.81 11.71
N LEU A 305 -28.28 11.53 10.76
CA LEU A 305 -27.83 10.17 10.48
C LEU A 305 -26.89 9.64 11.59
N ALA A 306 -26.00 10.48 12.11
CA ALA A 306 -25.13 10.11 13.23
C ALA A 306 -25.92 9.89 14.53
N TRP A 307 -26.92 10.72 14.83
CA TRP A 307 -27.80 10.53 15.98
C TRP A 307 -28.64 9.25 15.88
N ARG A 308 -29.11 8.92 14.66
CA ARG A 308 -29.80 7.65 14.42
C ARG A 308 -28.93 6.44 14.79
N LEU A 309 -27.65 6.45 14.39
CA LEU A 309 -26.69 5.40 14.77
C LEU A 309 -26.42 5.38 16.28
N ILE A 310 -26.36 6.54 16.94
CA ILE A 310 -26.26 6.61 18.41
C ILE A 310 -27.47 5.94 19.05
N ARG A 311 -28.69 6.29 18.65
CA ARG A 311 -29.93 5.74 19.20
C ARG A 311 -30.04 4.22 18.97
N GLU A 312 -29.60 3.74 17.81
CA GLU A 312 -29.67 2.32 17.40
C GLU A 312 -28.43 1.49 17.83
N SER A 313 -27.47 2.10 18.54
CA SER A 313 -26.26 1.43 19.05
C SER A 313 -26.50 0.60 20.32
N HIS A 314 -25.58 -0.34 20.60
CA HIS A 314 -25.56 -1.21 21.79
C HIS A 314 -25.83 -0.45 23.10
N PRO A 315 -26.57 -1.01 24.08
CA PRO A 315 -26.95 -0.29 25.31
C PRO A 315 -25.79 0.35 26.10
N SER A 316 -24.61 -0.27 26.12
CA SER A 316 -23.41 0.27 26.79
C SER A 316 -22.59 1.26 25.94
N ALA A 317 -22.95 1.50 24.68
CA ALA A 317 -22.33 2.50 23.82
C ALA A 317 -23.13 3.81 23.83
N MET A 318 -22.43 4.95 23.79
CA MET A 318 -23.02 6.29 23.70
C MET A 318 -24.05 6.57 24.80
N THR A 319 -23.79 6.07 26.01
CA THR A 319 -24.70 6.11 27.17
C THR A 319 -25.01 7.52 27.65
N LYS A 320 -24.01 8.41 27.74
CA LYS A 320 -24.20 9.79 28.17
C LYS A 320 -24.96 10.57 27.10
N ALA A 321 -24.62 10.39 25.83
CA ALA A 321 -25.36 10.98 24.72
C ALA A 321 -26.84 10.53 24.71
N LYS A 322 -27.11 9.22 24.81
CA LYS A 322 -28.49 8.67 24.89
C LYS A 322 -29.29 9.22 26.08
N HIS A 323 -28.66 9.32 27.25
CA HIS A 323 -29.29 9.84 28.47
C HIS A 323 -29.66 11.34 28.35
N GLN A 324 -28.77 12.15 27.76
CA GLN A 324 -28.97 13.60 27.65
C GLN A 324 -29.79 14.02 26.41
N GLY A 325 -29.96 13.13 25.43
CA GLY A 325 -30.84 13.31 24.28
C GLY A 325 -30.26 14.12 23.13
N TYR A 326 -31.03 14.18 22.04
CA TYR A 326 -30.55 14.70 20.74
C TYR A 326 -30.12 16.15 20.81
N SER A 327 -30.96 17.02 21.37
CA SER A 327 -30.70 18.47 21.42
C SER A 327 -29.46 18.81 22.25
N TRP A 328 -29.20 18.06 23.33
CA TRP A 328 -27.98 18.22 24.12
C TRP A 328 -26.75 17.76 23.33
N TRP A 329 -26.79 16.56 22.75
CA TRP A 329 -25.68 16.03 21.98
C TRP A 329 -25.37 16.91 20.77
N LEU A 330 -26.40 17.40 20.07
CA LEU A 330 -26.27 18.29 18.93
C LEU A 330 -25.61 19.62 19.35
N THR A 331 -26.12 20.26 20.40
CA THR A 331 -25.66 21.59 20.83
C THR A 331 -24.26 21.57 21.46
N TYR A 332 -23.99 20.62 22.35
CA TYR A 332 -22.80 20.64 23.22
C TYR A 332 -21.70 19.65 22.83
N VAL A 333 -21.97 18.67 21.95
CA VAL A 333 -20.98 17.67 21.53
C VAL A 333 -20.74 17.73 20.03
N TRP A 334 -21.78 17.62 19.21
CA TRP A 334 -21.67 17.68 17.76
C TRP A 334 -21.26 19.08 17.29
N ASN A 335 -22.00 20.14 17.65
CA ASN A 335 -21.69 21.50 17.21
C ASN A 335 -20.35 22.02 17.76
N GLU A 336 -19.91 21.54 18.92
CA GLU A 336 -18.56 21.82 19.45
C GLU A 336 -17.49 21.10 18.61
N LEU A 337 -17.62 19.79 18.40
CA LEU A 337 -16.68 19.02 17.57
C LEU A 337 -16.69 19.44 16.10
N VAL A 338 -17.80 19.97 15.61
CA VAL A 338 -17.93 20.60 14.28
C VAL A 338 -17.24 21.96 14.26
N ARG A 339 -17.31 22.78 15.32
CA ARG A 339 -16.51 24.01 15.44
C ARG A 339 -15.02 23.71 15.54
N SER A 340 -14.59 22.76 16.36
CA SER A 340 -13.19 22.31 16.39
C SER A 340 -12.75 21.67 15.06
N ALA A 341 -13.63 20.95 14.36
CA ALA A 341 -13.32 20.46 13.02
C ALA A 341 -13.26 21.59 11.97
N ALA A 342 -13.98 22.70 12.17
CA ALA A 342 -13.88 23.90 11.34
C ALA A 342 -12.57 24.66 11.59
N GLU A 343 -12.07 24.70 12.82
CA GLU A 343 -10.74 25.21 13.15
C GLU A 343 -9.63 24.43 12.42
N PHE A 344 -9.82 23.12 12.20
CA PHE A 344 -8.96 22.30 11.33
C PHE A 344 -9.23 22.46 9.82
N ASN A 345 -10.34 23.08 9.42
CA ASN A 345 -10.69 23.38 8.02
C ASN A 345 -10.73 24.90 7.78
N THR A 346 -9.60 25.56 8.05
CA THR A 346 -9.26 26.92 7.59
C THR A 346 -10.38 27.97 7.76
N THR A 347 -10.32 28.72 8.85
CA THR A 347 -10.85 30.08 8.93
C THR A 347 -10.47 30.87 7.67
N PRO A 348 -11.43 31.43 6.90
CA PRO A 348 -11.13 32.05 5.61
C PRO A 348 -10.20 33.27 5.68
N ASP A 349 -10.06 33.90 6.85
CA ASP A 349 -9.16 35.05 7.10
C ASP A 349 -7.89 34.72 7.92
N GLN A 350 -7.67 33.46 8.31
CA GLN A 350 -6.35 33.03 8.77
C GLN A 350 -5.71 32.20 7.67
N LYS A 351 -4.62 32.74 7.08
CA LYS A 351 -3.79 32.02 6.11
C LYS A 351 -3.59 30.58 6.62
N PRO A 352 -3.88 29.54 5.80
CA PRO A 352 -3.65 28.17 6.21
C PRO A 352 -2.24 28.06 6.78
N ARG A 353 -2.07 27.37 7.92
CA ARG A 353 -0.74 26.96 8.34
C ARG A 353 -0.20 26.14 7.18
N ALA A 354 0.76 26.71 6.44
CA ALA A 354 1.17 26.17 5.18
C ALA A 354 1.59 24.72 5.43
N VAL A 355 0.98 23.79 4.69
CA VAL A 355 1.77 22.68 4.18
C VAL A 355 2.81 23.39 3.34
N GLU A 356 4.01 23.57 3.88
CA GLU A 356 5.11 24.16 3.13
C GLU A 356 5.19 23.37 1.83
N ALA A 357 4.96 24.07 0.71
CA ALA A 357 5.09 23.42 -0.59
C ALA A 357 6.47 22.79 -0.62
N PRO A 358 6.61 21.51 -1.02
CA PRO A 358 7.90 20.86 -1.05
C PRO A 358 8.90 21.78 -1.79
N PRO A 359 10.14 21.91 -1.29
CA PRO A 359 11.09 22.89 -1.82
C PRO A 359 11.15 22.85 -3.35
N ALA A 360 11.23 24.01 -4.00
CA ALA A 360 11.07 24.08 -5.46
C ALA A 360 12.11 23.21 -6.19
N ASP A 361 13.32 23.10 -5.66
CA ASP A 361 14.37 22.18 -6.09
C ASP A 361 13.98 20.70 -5.97
N VAL A 362 13.23 20.31 -4.93
CA VAL A 362 12.66 18.96 -4.78
C VAL A 362 11.56 18.69 -5.81
N VAL A 363 10.70 19.68 -6.07
CA VAL A 363 9.66 19.59 -7.11
C VAL A 363 10.28 19.44 -8.50
N ASP A 364 11.25 20.29 -8.83
CA ASP A 364 11.95 20.30 -10.12
C ASP A 364 12.78 19.04 -10.32
N ALA A 365 13.52 18.59 -9.30
CA ALA A 365 14.28 17.34 -9.35
C ALA A 365 13.37 16.12 -9.48
N VAL A 366 12.19 16.10 -8.85
CA VAL A 366 11.23 15.01 -9.02
C VAL A 366 10.58 15.06 -10.40
N ALA A 367 10.27 16.24 -10.95
CA ALA A 367 9.78 16.37 -12.31
C ALA A 367 10.81 15.86 -13.34
N ALA A 368 12.08 16.27 -13.19
CA ALA A 368 13.20 15.77 -13.98
C ALA A 368 13.38 14.25 -13.80
N GLY A 369 13.29 13.75 -12.57
CA GLY A 369 13.36 12.32 -12.25
C GLY A 369 12.22 11.51 -12.87
N ARG A 370 10.99 12.04 -12.96
CA ARG A 370 9.88 11.39 -13.69
C ARG A 370 10.18 11.28 -15.20
N ALA A 371 10.83 12.28 -15.79
CA ALA A 371 11.25 12.26 -17.20
C ALA A 371 12.42 11.28 -17.45
N GLU A 372 13.45 11.27 -16.61
CA GLU A 372 14.55 10.29 -16.71
C GLU A 372 14.07 8.85 -16.46
N LEU A 373 13.11 8.64 -15.55
CA LEU A 373 12.49 7.33 -15.34
C LEU A 373 11.71 6.84 -16.57
N GLU A 374 11.05 7.74 -17.30
CA GLU A 374 10.42 7.43 -18.60
C GLU A 374 11.46 7.15 -19.70
N ALA A 375 12.60 7.82 -19.72
CA ALA A 375 13.70 7.51 -20.63
C ALA A 375 14.32 6.12 -20.31
N LEU A 376 14.65 5.88 -19.04
CA LEU A 376 15.21 4.64 -18.52
C LEU A 376 14.29 3.44 -18.75
N MET A 377 12.97 3.63 -18.72
CA MET A 377 11.99 2.60 -19.07
C MET A 377 12.30 1.94 -20.42
N TRP A 378 12.71 2.71 -21.44
CA TRP A 378 12.99 2.20 -22.78
C TRP A 378 14.35 1.53 -22.92
N THR A 379 15.27 1.68 -21.94
CA THR A 379 16.57 0.98 -21.95
C THR A 379 16.48 -0.44 -21.38
N VAL A 380 15.33 -0.85 -20.84
CA VAL A 380 15.11 -2.19 -20.27
C VAL A 380 13.99 -2.95 -21.01
N PRO A 381 14.03 -4.31 -21.05
CA PRO A 381 12.99 -5.11 -21.70
C PRO A 381 11.61 -4.91 -21.06
N ALA A 382 10.54 -4.98 -21.86
CA ALA A 382 9.18 -4.65 -21.42
C ALA A 382 8.73 -5.40 -20.16
N ARG A 383 9.15 -6.67 -20.01
CA ARG A 383 8.88 -7.51 -18.82
C ARG A 383 9.41 -6.95 -17.48
N GLN A 384 10.42 -6.09 -17.48
CA GLN A 384 11.02 -5.51 -16.26
C GLN A 384 10.43 -4.13 -15.91
N ARG A 385 9.86 -3.42 -16.89
CA ARG A 385 9.37 -2.04 -16.74
C ARG A 385 8.32 -1.85 -15.64
N PRO A 386 7.32 -2.73 -15.44
CA PRO A 386 6.33 -2.52 -14.39
C PRO A 386 6.94 -2.33 -13.00
N ALA A 387 7.89 -3.20 -12.62
CA ALA A 387 8.57 -3.11 -11.33
C ALA A 387 9.52 -1.90 -11.25
N LEU A 388 10.25 -1.60 -12.33
CA LEU A 388 11.14 -0.44 -12.41
C LEU A 388 10.37 0.87 -12.19
N LEU A 389 9.31 1.09 -12.96
CA LEU A 389 8.46 2.27 -12.89
C LEU A 389 7.78 2.40 -11.53
N GLN A 390 7.35 1.28 -10.95
CA GLN A 390 6.63 1.28 -9.68
C GLN A 390 7.54 1.60 -8.49
N VAL A 391 8.75 1.03 -8.42
CA VAL A 391 9.74 1.41 -7.40
C VAL A 391 10.21 2.86 -7.63
N GLY A 392 10.53 3.24 -8.87
CA GLY A 392 11.00 4.58 -9.21
C GLY A 392 9.99 5.68 -8.86
N HIS A 393 8.73 5.55 -9.29
CA HIS A 393 7.70 6.52 -8.94
C HIS A 393 7.37 6.51 -7.43
N GLN A 394 7.47 5.38 -6.72
CA GLN A 394 7.25 5.37 -5.27
C GLN A 394 8.35 6.11 -4.50
N LEU A 395 9.60 6.07 -4.96
CA LEU A 395 10.71 6.86 -4.40
C LEU A 395 10.52 8.36 -4.69
N LEU A 396 10.17 8.72 -5.93
CA LEU A 396 9.90 10.10 -6.33
C LEU A 396 8.73 10.72 -5.55
N ASP A 397 7.62 9.99 -5.41
CA ASP A 397 6.49 10.42 -4.59
C ASP A 397 6.84 10.49 -3.08
N ARG A 398 7.77 9.65 -2.60
CA ARG A 398 8.25 9.69 -1.21
C ARG A 398 9.08 10.96 -0.96
N ALA A 399 9.91 11.38 -1.91
CA ALA A 399 10.66 12.63 -1.84
C ALA A 399 9.76 13.87 -1.80
N LEU A 400 8.74 13.95 -2.69
CA LEU A 400 7.74 15.02 -2.64
C LEU A 400 7.01 15.10 -1.30
N ARG A 401 6.56 13.96 -0.75
CA ARG A 401 5.86 13.92 0.54
C ARG A 401 6.73 14.29 1.75
N VAL A 402 8.05 14.06 1.66
CA VAL A 402 9.01 14.36 2.74
C VAL A 402 9.62 15.76 2.58
N GLY A 403 9.58 16.35 1.38
CA GLY A 403 10.28 17.60 1.07
C GLY A 403 11.80 17.45 1.02
N SER A 404 12.31 16.26 0.65
CA SER A 404 13.74 15.97 0.61
C SER A 404 14.10 15.08 -0.58
N LEU A 405 15.19 15.41 -1.28
CA LEU A 405 15.78 14.59 -2.35
C LEU A 405 16.28 13.23 -1.84
N ARG A 406 16.67 13.17 -0.56
CA ARG A 406 17.23 11.98 0.09
C ARG A 406 16.21 11.36 1.02
N VAL A 407 15.79 10.13 0.70
CA VAL A 407 14.73 9.40 1.42
C VAL A 407 15.17 7.98 1.79
N PRO A 408 14.73 7.45 2.95
CA PRO A 408 14.97 6.06 3.30
C PRO A 408 14.28 5.13 2.29
N CYS A 409 14.96 4.06 1.88
CA CYS A 409 14.49 3.09 0.89
C CYS A 409 14.60 1.61 1.33
N PRO A 410 14.22 1.22 2.58
CA PRO A 410 14.30 -0.17 3.02
C PRO A 410 13.47 -1.10 2.13
N GLU A 411 14.09 -2.18 1.62
CA GLU A 411 13.49 -3.11 0.64
C GLU A 411 12.13 -3.68 1.07
N ARG A 412 11.95 -3.90 2.38
CA ARG A 412 10.71 -4.45 2.97
C ARG A 412 9.55 -3.45 2.94
N ASP A 413 9.85 -2.18 3.10
CA ASP A 413 8.84 -1.12 3.13
C ASP A 413 8.46 -0.75 1.69
N LEU A 414 9.44 -0.76 0.78
CA LEU A 414 9.17 -0.70 -0.66
C LEU A 414 8.33 -1.88 -1.15
N LEU A 415 8.53 -3.08 -0.61
CA LEU A 415 7.69 -4.25 -0.91
C LEU A 415 6.23 -3.99 -0.53
N LEU A 416 5.97 -3.46 0.68
CA LEU A 416 4.64 -3.11 1.18
C LEU A 416 3.99 -1.93 0.42
N ASP A 417 4.76 -0.91 0.08
CA ASP A 417 4.28 0.27 -0.65
C ASP A 417 3.92 -0.05 -2.11
N THR A 418 4.70 -0.93 -2.75
CA THR A 418 4.53 -1.27 -4.17
C THR A 418 3.65 -2.50 -4.39
N GLY A 419 3.39 -3.33 -3.37
CA GLY A 419 2.69 -4.60 -3.55
C GLY A 419 3.44 -5.63 -4.40
N LEU A 420 4.75 -5.43 -4.64
CA LEU A 420 5.57 -6.37 -5.39
C LEU A 420 5.80 -7.65 -4.58
N GLY A 421 5.74 -8.80 -5.25
CA GLY A 421 5.73 -10.11 -4.57
C GLY A 421 7.03 -10.51 -3.86
N ASP A 422 8.18 -9.89 -4.18
CA ASP A 422 9.47 -10.30 -3.61
C ASP A 422 10.54 -9.19 -3.57
N ARG A 423 11.48 -9.31 -2.62
CA ARG A 423 12.58 -8.34 -2.42
C ARG A 423 13.67 -8.38 -3.50
N LYS A 424 13.84 -9.49 -4.22
CA LYS A 424 14.82 -9.59 -5.32
C LYS A 424 14.37 -8.73 -6.50
N THR A 425 13.07 -8.65 -6.78
CA THR A 425 12.48 -7.74 -7.76
C THR A 425 12.70 -6.27 -7.36
N VAL A 426 12.38 -5.90 -6.11
CA VAL A 426 12.66 -4.54 -5.58
C VAL A 426 14.15 -4.18 -5.70
N ARG A 427 15.06 -5.06 -5.26
CA ARG A 427 16.51 -4.86 -5.35
C ARG A 427 17.01 -4.73 -6.79
N SER A 428 16.41 -5.47 -7.72
CA SER A 428 16.77 -5.38 -9.14
C SER A 428 16.34 -4.05 -9.75
N ALA A 429 15.16 -3.53 -9.38
CA ALA A 429 14.74 -2.18 -9.76
C ALA A 429 15.68 -1.11 -9.15
N LEU A 430 15.97 -1.17 -7.85
CA LEU A 430 16.89 -0.22 -7.19
C LEU A 430 18.27 -0.17 -7.86
N ARG A 431 18.81 -1.30 -8.33
CA ARG A 431 20.07 -1.36 -9.08
C ARG A 431 20.02 -0.69 -10.45
N LEU A 432 18.87 -0.73 -11.13
CA LEU A 432 18.67 -0.07 -12.43
C LEU A 432 18.46 1.44 -12.27
N LEU A 433 17.89 1.87 -11.13
CA LEU A 433 17.70 3.28 -10.78
C LEU A 433 19.01 3.95 -10.31
N ASN A 434 19.89 3.19 -9.64
CA ASN A 434 21.17 3.68 -9.11
C ASN A 434 22.11 4.15 -10.24
N GLY A 435 22.64 5.37 -10.11
CA GLY A 435 23.50 6.01 -11.11
C GLY A 435 22.74 6.56 -12.33
N ARG A 436 21.40 6.51 -12.34
CA ARG A 436 20.54 7.05 -13.42
C ARG A 436 19.50 8.02 -12.89
N LEU A 437 18.58 7.53 -12.05
CA LEU A 437 17.58 8.36 -11.38
C LEU A 437 18.14 9.06 -10.13
N GLY A 438 19.13 8.44 -9.49
CA GLY A 438 19.69 8.87 -8.22
C GLY A 438 20.77 7.92 -7.72
N THR A 439 21.29 8.18 -6.52
CA THR A 439 22.32 7.38 -5.85
C THR A 439 21.72 6.54 -4.72
N LEU A 440 22.04 5.24 -4.70
CA LEU A 440 21.65 4.31 -3.64
C LEU A 440 22.76 4.20 -2.59
N HIS A 441 22.56 4.86 -1.45
CA HIS A 441 23.47 4.84 -0.31
C HIS A 441 23.26 3.56 0.52
N THR A 442 24.27 2.68 0.50
CA THR A 442 24.21 1.37 1.17
C THR A 442 25.07 1.28 2.44
N ASP A 443 25.95 2.25 2.62
CA ASP A 443 26.81 2.50 3.79
C ASP A 443 26.02 3.03 5.00
N CYS A 444 24.88 3.67 4.75
CA CYS A 444 23.97 4.20 5.77
C CYS A 444 23.34 3.11 6.66
N LEU A 445 23.37 1.84 6.23
CA LEU A 445 22.89 0.70 7.02
C LEU A 445 23.95 0.27 8.05
N SER A 446 23.71 0.58 9.33
CA SER A 446 24.56 0.11 10.43
C SER A 446 24.22 -1.33 10.83
N LEU A 447 25.24 -2.21 10.81
CA LEU A 447 25.11 -3.58 11.29
C LEU A 447 25.02 -3.70 12.82
N THR A 448 25.28 -2.63 13.57
CA THR A 448 25.11 -2.56 15.03
C THR A 448 23.83 -1.83 15.44
N ALA A 449 23.34 -0.90 14.62
CA ALA A 449 22.07 -0.16 14.83
C ALA A 449 21.01 -0.58 13.79
N ARG A 450 20.75 -1.89 13.71
CA ARG A 450 19.93 -2.54 12.67
C ARG A 450 18.46 -2.12 12.66
N ASP A 451 17.95 -1.61 13.78
CA ASP A 451 16.55 -1.20 13.95
C ASP A 451 16.29 0.28 13.66
N SER A 452 17.35 1.10 13.53
CA SER A 452 17.26 2.55 13.34
C SER A 452 17.96 3.06 12.07
N THR A 453 18.47 2.15 11.23
CA THR A 453 19.19 2.51 10.00
C THR A 453 18.71 1.68 8.81
N SER A 454 18.79 2.26 7.60
CA SER A 454 18.39 1.60 6.36
C SER A 454 19.24 2.10 5.19
N TYR A 455 19.08 1.49 4.01
CA TYR A 455 19.55 2.12 2.79
C TYR A 455 18.75 3.40 2.51
N GLU A 456 19.40 4.36 1.88
CA GLU A 456 18.78 5.62 1.47
C GLU A 456 18.94 5.81 -0.04
N PHE A 457 17.99 6.49 -0.66
CA PHE A 457 18.04 6.85 -2.07
C PHE A 457 18.00 8.36 -2.19
N GLU A 458 18.99 8.92 -2.87
CA GLU A 458 19.13 10.35 -3.14
C GLU A 458 18.84 10.61 -4.61
N ILE A 459 17.79 11.37 -4.91
CA ILE A 459 17.40 11.74 -6.27
C ILE A 459 18.39 12.77 -6.81
N ASN A 460 18.78 12.63 -8.07
CA ASN A 460 19.65 13.60 -8.73
C ASN A 460 18.97 14.98 -8.77
N SER A 461 19.69 16.02 -8.32
CA SER A 461 19.25 17.41 -8.49
C SER A 461 19.00 17.73 -9.96
N ALA A 462 18.00 18.59 -10.23
CA ALA A 462 17.77 19.07 -11.59
C ALA A 462 19.01 19.83 -12.11
N PRO A 463 19.41 19.66 -13.38
CA PRO A 463 20.50 20.44 -13.97
C PRO A 463 20.12 21.91 -14.00
N GLU A 464 21.05 22.80 -13.62
CA GLU A 464 20.80 24.25 -13.57
C GLU A 464 20.36 24.77 -14.94
N ARG A 465 19.07 25.13 -15.05
CA ARG A 465 18.53 25.88 -16.18
C ARG A 465 18.31 27.31 -15.74
N GLY A 466 19.00 28.25 -16.39
CA GLY A 466 18.78 29.67 -16.20
C GLY A 466 17.34 30.04 -16.59
N GLY A 467 16.67 30.82 -15.74
CA GLY A 467 15.26 31.18 -15.89
C GLY A 467 14.33 30.26 -15.11
N ARG A 468 13.95 30.67 -13.89
CA ARG A 468 12.97 29.96 -13.05
C ARG A 468 11.55 30.33 -13.45
N GLN A 469 10.84 29.42 -14.10
CA GLN A 469 9.38 29.46 -14.18
C GLN A 469 8.84 28.57 -13.06
N ILE A 470 8.05 29.13 -12.13
CA ILE A 470 7.37 28.34 -11.10
C ILE A 470 6.25 27.55 -11.82
N PRO A 471 6.30 26.20 -11.87
CA PRO A 471 5.19 25.43 -12.42
C PRO A 471 3.96 25.60 -11.52
N PRO A 472 2.73 25.60 -12.09
CA PRO A 472 1.52 25.61 -11.27
C PRO A 472 1.52 24.37 -10.35
N PRO A 473 0.90 24.46 -9.15
CA PRO A 473 0.85 23.34 -8.21
C PRO A 473 0.17 22.13 -8.85
N VAL A 474 0.98 21.13 -9.23
CA VAL A 474 0.48 19.85 -9.71
C VAL A 474 -0.26 19.20 -8.55
N LEU A 475 -1.55 18.89 -8.76
CA LEU A 475 -2.32 18.10 -7.80
C LEU A 475 -1.79 16.67 -7.80
N ASP A 476 -0.79 16.41 -6.97
CA ASP A 476 -0.31 15.05 -6.73
C ASP A 476 -1.51 14.17 -6.31
N PRO A 477 -1.75 13.05 -7.02
CA PRO A 477 -2.83 12.16 -6.64
C PRO A 477 -2.53 11.60 -5.24
N PRO A 478 -3.51 11.57 -4.32
CA PRO A 478 -3.30 11.00 -2.99
C PRO A 478 -2.81 9.56 -3.14
N PRO A 479 -1.86 9.11 -2.30
CA PRO A 479 -1.28 7.78 -2.44
C PRO A 479 -2.40 6.73 -2.43
N PRO A 480 -2.32 5.71 -3.29
CA PRO A 480 -3.31 4.64 -3.32
C PRO A 480 -3.37 3.94 -1.97
N ALA A 481 -4.53 3.36 -1.64
CA ALA A 481 -4.69 2.63 -0.39
C ALA A 481 -3.64 1.53 -0.26
N ARG A 482 -3.12 1.32 0.95
CA ARG A 482 -2.10 0.31 1.23
C ARG A 482 -2.57 -1.07 0.73
N GLY A 483 -1.70 -1.78 0.02
CA GLY A 483 -2.00 -3.09 -0.59
C GLY A 483 -2.76 -3.05 -1.92
N LEU A 484 -3.30 -1.91 -2.36
CA LEU A 484 -4.08 -1.84 -3.62
C LEU A 484 -3.28 -2.27 -4.85
N TRP A 485 -1.98 -1.97 -4.89
CA TRP A 485 -1.13 -2.43 -6.00
C TRP A 485 -0.93 -3.96 -6.02
N ALA A 486 -1.04 -4.64 -4.88
CA ALA A 486 -0.94 -6.10 -4.82
C ALA A 486 -2.20 -6.81 -5.37
N THR A 487 -3.34 -6.11 -5.44
CA THR A 487 -4.60 -6.64 -6.00
C THR A 487 -4.81 -6.30 -7.47
N LEU A 488 -3.94 -5.49 -8.08
CA LEU A 488 -4.08 -5.01 -9.46
C LEU A 488 -3.10 -5.72 -10.42
N PRO A 489 -3.45 -5.86 -11.72
CA PRO A 489 -2.51 -6.31 -12.74
C PRO A 489 -1.25 -5.44 -12.79
N ARG A 490 -0.08 -6.05 -13.05
CA ARG A 490 1.23 -5.35 -13.00
C ARG A 490 1.32 -4.11 -13.88
N SER A 491 0.63 -4.08 -15.02
CA SER A 491 0.59 -2.92 -15.93
C SER A 491 -0.31 -1.78 -15.45
N SER A 492 -1.17 -1.98 -14.43
CA SER A 492 -2.07 -0.94 -13.93
C SER A 492 -1.34 0.29 -13.39
N HIS A 493 -0.17 0.12 -12.74
CA HIS A 493 0.58 1.27 -12.24
C HIS A 493 1.09 2.18 -13.37
N SER A 494 1.69 1.62 -14.43
CA SER A 494 2.21 2.43 -15.55
C SER A 494 1.08 3.06 -16.37
N LEU A 495 -0.01 2.33 -16.61
CA LEU A 495 -1.20 2.86 -17.30
C LEU A 495 -1.83 4.03 -16.52
N TRP A 496 -1.96 3.91 -15.20
CA TRP A 496 -2.47 5.00 -14.35
C TRP A 496 -1.54 6.22 -14.35
N ARG A 497 -0.22 6.02 -14.23
CA ARG A 497 0.77 7.12 -14.33
C ARG A 497 0.76 7.81 -15.68
N THR A 498 0.57 7.07 -16.77
CA THR A 498 0.38 7.67 -18.09
C THR A 498 -0.90 8.49 -18.16
N LEU A 499 -2.02 7.98 -17.67
CA LEU A 499 -3.31 8.68 -17.67
C LEU A 499 -3.33 9.97 -16.82
N LEU A 500 -2.53 10.04 -15.75
CA LEU A 500 -2.35 11.24 -14.94
C LEU A 500 -1.58 12.37 -15.65
N ARG A 501 -0.91 12.08 -16.77
CA ARG A 501 -0.13 13.05 -17.56
C ARG A 501 -0.82 13.45 -18.87
N LEU A 502 -2.07 13.05 -19.07
CA LEU A 502 -2.83 13.31 -20.29
C LEU A 502 -4.04 14.18 -19.94
N ASP A 503 -4.11 15.36 -20.56
CA ASP A 503 -5.21 16.31 -20.37
C ASP A 503 -6.51 15.85 -21.05
N ALA A 504 -6.42 14.86 -21.96
CA ALA A 504 -7.53 14.32 -22.75
C ALA A 504 -7.66 12.79 -22.60
N PRO A 505 -8.88 12.22 -22.75
CA PRO A 505 -9.08 10.78 -22.80
C PRO A 505 -8.31 10.12 -23.97
N ALA A 506 -7.64 9.00 -23.70
CA ALA A 506 -6.76 8.34 -24.65
C ALA A 506 -7.19 6.90 -25.00
N ASP A 507 -6.81 6.44 -26.18
CA ASP A 507 -7.16 5.11 -26.68
C ASP A 507 -6.35 3.99 -25.99
N PRO A 508 -6.91 2.79 -25.75
CA PRO A 508 -6.18 1.67 -25.14
C PRO A 508 -4.89 1.26 -25.86
N ALA A 509 -4.80 1.49 -27.18
CA ALA A 509 -3.61 1.21 -27.96
C ALA A 509 -2.52 2.27 -27.72
N GLU A 510 -2.88 3.56 -27.73
CA GLU A 510 -1.98 4.67 -27.42
C GLU A 510 -1.42 4.53 -25.99
N LEU A 511 -2.31 4.22 -25.03
CA LEU A 511 -1.95 3.99 -23.64
C LEU A 511 -0.99 2.81 -23.46
N ALA A 512 -1.16 1.72 -24.22
CA ALA A 512 -0.24 0.59 -24.18
C ALA A 512 1.18 0.97 -24.62
N VAL A 513 1.32 1.83 -25.65
CA VAL A 513 2.63 2.37 -26.07
C VAL A 513 3.19 3.31 -25.01
N LYS A 514 2.43 4.34 -24.62
CA LYS A 514 2.86 5.36 -23.65
C LYS A 514 3.16 4.81 -22.25
N ALA A 515 2.56 3.69 -21.85
CA ALA A 515 2.82 3.00 -20.58
C ALA A 515 3.88 1.88 -20.67
N GLY A 516 4.55 1.73 -21.83
CA GLY A 516 5.72 0.86 -22.00
C GLY A 516 5.45 -0.64 -22.18
N LEU A 517 4.23 -1.04 -22.58
CA LEU A 517 3.84 -2.46 -22.76
C LEU A 517 4.37 -3.09 -24.07
N VAL A 518 4.89 -2.29 -24.99
CA VAL A 518 5.57 -2.67 -26.24
C VAL A 518 7.08 -2.56 -26.09
N GLU A 519 7.90 -3.28 -26.86
CA GLU A 519 9.36 -3.25 -26.64
C GLU A 519 9.97 -1.92 -27.11
N SER A 520 9.60 -1.42 -28.30
CA SER A 520 9.98 -0.10 -28.84
C SER A 520 8.79 0.87 -28.93
N LYS A 521 9.07 2.18 -28.87
CA LYS A 521 8.08 3.27 -29.04
C LYS A 521 7.33 3.21 -30.38
N THR A 522 7.94 2.63 -31.40
CA THR A 522 7.42 2.51 -32.77
C THR A 522 6.61 1.24 -33.02
N ASP A 523 6.55 0.32 -32.06
CA ASP A 523 5.95 -1.00 -32.28
C ASP A 523 4.42 -0.94 -32.36
N ALA A 524 3.87 -1.66 -33.33
CA ALA A 524 2.43 -1.88 -33.43
C ALA A 524 1.93 -2.76 -32.28
N VAL A 525 1.00 -2.24 -31.47
CA VAL A 525 0.47 -2.97 -30.29
C VAL A 525 -0.28 -4.24 -30.70
N SER A 526 0.23 -5.40 -30.27
CA SER A 526 -0.36 -6.71 -30.54
C SER A 526 -1.74 -6.90 -29.89
N LYS A 527 -2.49 -7.90 -30.37
CA LYS A 527 -3.79 -8.29 -29.77
C LYS A 527 -3.65 -8.65 -28.28
N SER A 528 -2.55 -9.31 -27.90
CA SER A 528 -2.26 -9.69 -26.51
C SER A 528 -2.02 -8.45 -25.63
N GLN A 529 -1.16 -7.54 -26.06
CA GLN A 529 -0.89 -6.28 -25.33
C GLN A 529 -2.15 -5.42 -25.18
N LYS A 530 -3.00 -5.33 -26.22
CA LYS A 530 -4.31 -4.64 -26.13
C LYS A 530 -5.23 -5.30 -25.09
N SER A 531 -5.23 -6.64 -25.01
CA SER A 531 -5.99 -7.38 -23.99
C SER A 531 -5.46 -7.09 -22.58
N THR A 532 -4.15 -7.15 -22.37
CA THR A 532 -3.47 -6.85 -21.10
C THR A 532 -3.72 -5.41 -20.64
N ALA A 533 -3.63 -4.43 -21.55
CA ALA A 533 -3.95 -3.04 -21.25
C ALA A 533 -5.42 -2.88 -20.85
N LYS A 534 -6.34 -3.47 -21.62
CA LYS A 534 -7.78 -3.44 -21.34
C LYS A 534 -8.12 -4.07 -19.98
N ALA A 535 -7.55 -5.23 -19.64
CA ALA A 535 -7.76 -5.88 -18.35
C ALA A 535 -7.26 -5.01 -17.17
N ALA A 536 -6.09 -4.39 -17.32
CA ALA A 536 -5.52 -3.50 -16.31
C ALA A 536 -6.33 -2.19 -16.14
N LEU A 537 -6.87 -1.63 -17.23
CA LEU A 537 -7.76 -0.47 -17.21
C LEU A 537 -9.12 -0.78 -16.55
N VAL A 538 -9.72 -1.94 -16.85
CA VAL A 538 -10.92 -2.44 -16.18
C VAL A 538 -10.70 -2.58 -14.67
N ALA A 539 -9.55 -3.17 -14.26
CA ALA A 539 -9.20 -3.30 -12.84
C ALA A 539 -9.01 -1.94 -12.15
N LEU A 540 -8.36 -0.97 -12.81
CA LEU A 540 -8.23 0.40 -12.32
C LEU A 540 -9.58 1.11 -12.15
N ALA A 541 -10.54 0.89 -13.06
CA ALA A 541 -11.87 1.49 -12.97
C ALA A 541 -12.71 0.88 -11.84
N LYS A 542 -12.63 -0.45 -11.67
CA LYS A 542 -13.19 -1.11 -10.47
C LYS A 542 -12.58 -0.57 -9.18
N ALA A 543 -11.31 -0.17 -9.19
CA ALA A 543 -10.62 0.51 -8.10
C ALA A 543 -10.87 2.04 -8.01
N GLY A 544 -11.73 2.61 -8.85
CA GLY A 544 -12.10 4.03 -8.85
C GLY A 544 -11.04 5.01 -9.37
N MET A 545 -9.98 4.51 -10.01
CA MET A 545 -8.77 5.27 -10.38
C MET A 545 -8.76 5.78 -11.84
N VAL A 546 -9.62 5.23 -12.69
CA VAL A 546 -9.82 5.65 -14.09
C VAL A 546 -11.31 5.54 -14.43
N LYS A 547 -11.74 6.23 -15.49
CA LYS A 547 -13.07 6.07 -16.10
C LYS A 547 -12.95 6.01 -17.62
N VAL A 548 -14.00 5.53 -18.28
CA VAL A 548 -14.11 5.43 -19.74
C VAL A 548 -15.13 6.45 -20.26
N ASP A 549 -14.90 7.02 -21.44
CA ASP A 549 -15.85 7.89 -22.15
C ASP A 549 -16.79 7.08 -23.09
N GLU A 550 -17.78 7.75 -23.66
CA GLU A 550 -18.73 7.16 -24.61
C GLU A 550 -18.07 6.60 -25.87
N HIS A 551 -16.86 7.04 -26.21
CA HIS A 551 -16.06 6.58 -27.34
C HIS A 551 -15.15 5.39 -27.02
N GLY A 552 -15.05 4.97 -25.75
CA GLY A 552 -14.18 3.89 -25.29
C GLY A 552 -12.74 4.32 -24.94
N ARG A 553 -12.47 5.62 -24.86
CA ARG A 553 -11.21 6.21 -24.42
C ARG A 553 -11.18 6.35 -22.90
N TRP A 554 -9.99 6.34 -22.32
CA TRP A 554 -9.79 6.28 -20.87
C TRP A 554 -9.12 7.54 -20.36
N GLN A 555 -9.54 7.98 -19.17
CA GLN A 555 -8.94 9.11 -18.45
C GLN A 555 -8.77 8.77 -16.97
N ALA A 556 -7.83 9.44 -16.29
CA ALA A 556 -7.71 9.34 -14.83
C ALA A 556 -9.02 9.80 -14.14
N ALA A 557 -9.32 9.20 -13.00
CA ALA A 557 -10.47 9.55 -12.18
C ALA A 557 -10.14 9.38 -10.69
N THR A 558 -10.81 10.19 -9.86
CA THR A 558 -10.72 10.10 -8.40
C THR A 558 -12.12 9.83 -7.85
N ARG A 559 -12.56 8.58 -7.92
CA ARG A 559 -13.86 8.12 -7.41
C ARG A 559 -13.69 7.44 -6.04
N PRO A 560 -14.67 7.53 -5.12
CA PRO A 560 -14.68 6.71 -3.91
C PRO A 560 -14.57 5.22 -4.28
N ARG A 561 -13.68 4.49 -3.61
CA ARG A 561 -13.49 3.06 -3.87
C ARG A 561 -14.67 2.27 -3.33
N SER A 562 -14.93 1.10 -3.92
CA SER A 562 -15.89 0.17 -3.33
C SER A 562 -15.32 -0.43 -2.05
N VAL A 563 -16.20 -0.76 -1.10
CA VAL A 563 -15.82 -1.41 0.18
C VAL A 563 -15.04 -2.70 -0.07
N GLN A 564 -15.41 -3.45 -1.12
CA GLN A 564 -14.72 -4.68 -1.51
C GLN A 564 -13.27 -4.41 -1.90
N VAL A 565 -13.00 -3.40 -2.73
CA VAL A 565 -11.62 -3.04 -3.12
C VAL A 565 -10.79 -2.60 -1.92
N GLU A 566 -11.39 -1.88 -0.97
CA GLU A 566 -10.69 -1.51 0.27
C GLU A 566 -10.40 -2.73 1.17
N GLN A 567 -11.34 -3.67 1.27
CA GLN A 567 -11.16 -4.93 2.01
C GLN A 567 -10.11 -5.84 1.36
N ASP A 568 -10.15 -6.01 0.04
CA ASP A 568 -9.20 -6.83 -0.71
C ASP A 568 -7.78 -6.24 -0.62
N ALA A 569 -7.64 -4.92 -0.76
CA ALA A 569 -6.38 -4.21 -0.58
C ALA A 569 -5.85 -4.33 0.86
N ALA A 570 -6.71 -4.16 1.87
CA ALA A 570 -6.32 -4.32 3.27
C ALA A 570 -5.91 -5.77 3.59
N ALA A 571 -6.62 -6.77 3.05
CA ALA A 571 -6.28 -8.19 3.22
C ALA A 571 -4.99 -8.57 2.50
N ALA A 572 -4.73 -8.01 1.30
CA ALA A 572 -3.47 -8.17 0.59
C ALA A 572 -2.31 -7.54 1.36
N TYR A 573 -2.50 -6.33 1.88
CA TYR A 573 -1.52 -5.66 2.74
C TYR A 573 -1.23 -6.46 4.01
N ALA A 574 -2.26 -6.99 4.69
CA ALA A 574 -2.10 -7.77 5.91
C ALA A 574 -1.23 -9.02 5.72
N ARG A 575 -1.50 -9.83 4.68
CA ARG A 575 -0.68 -11.01 4.33
C ARG A 575 0.78 -10.65 4.06
N GLN A 576 1.00 -9.52 3.37
CA GLN A 576 2.33 -9.05 3.02
C GLN A 576 3.07 -8.46 4.24
N LEU A 577 2.34 -7.77 5.12
CA LEU A 577 2.82 -7.24 6.40
C LEU A 577 3.25 -8.36 7.34
N GLU A 578 2.43 -9.39 7.52
CA GLU A 578 2.75 -10.58 8.31
C GLU A 578 4.08 -11.22 7.86
N THR A 579 4.25 -11.40 6.54
CA THR A 579 5.51 -11.90 5.95
C THR A 579 6.69 -10.98 6.27
N VAL A 580 6.52 -9.66 6.11
CA VAL A 580 7.56 -8.65 6.39
C VAL A 580 7.88 -8.55 7.88
N GLU A 581 6.92 -8.73 8.77
CA GLU A 581 7.09 -8.71 10.22
C GLU A 581 7.79 -9.97 10.72
N ALA A 582 7.45 -11.14 10.18
CA ALA A 582 8.21 -12.37 10.40
C ALA A 582 9.67 -12.23 9.92
N GLU A 583 9.91 -11.66 8.73
CA GLU A 583 11.27 -11.35 8.26
C GLU A 583 12.01 -10.34 9.14
N ARG A 584 11.32 -9.32 9.67
CA ARG A 584 11.90 -8.32 10.59
C ARG A 584 12.25 -8.98 11.93
N ALA A 585 11.37 -9.82 12.47
CA ALA A 585 11.61 -10.57 13.70
C ALA A 585 12.82 -11.52 13.56
N ALA A 586 12.89 -12.32 12.49
CA ALA A 586 14.03 -13.19 12.22
C ALA A 586 15.35 -12.41 12.01
N TYR A 587 15.28 -11.23 11.39
CA TYR A 587 16.45 -10.35 11.20
C TYR A 587 16.94 -9.73 12.52
N ARG A 588 16.02 -9.33 13.42
CA ARG A 588 16.32 -8.83 14.76
C ARG A 588 16.86 -9.90 15.69
N ALA A 589 16.27 -11.08 15.68
CA ALA A 589 16.69 -12.24 16.47
C ALA A 589 18.08 -12.80 16.05
N GLY A 590 18.74 -12.19 15.07
CA GLY A 590 20.05 -12.62 14.58
C GLY A 590 20.02 -13.98 13.89
N THR A 591 18.84 -14.52 13.57
CA THR A 591 18.67 -15.88 13.06
C THR A 591 19.39 -16.02 11.71
N THR A 592 20.54 -16.66 11.73
CA THR A 592 21.34 -16.86 10.52
C THR A 592 20.59 -17.77 9.56
N SER A 593 20.15 -17.23 8.42
CA SER A 593 19.57 -18.05 7.37
C SER A 593 20.59 -19.09 6.88
N THR A 594 20.10 -20.16 6.28
CA THR A 594 20.93 -21.20 5.65
C THR A 594 21.93 -20.61 4.65
N TRP A 595 21.59 -19.49 3.99
CA TRP A 595 22.51 -18.73 3.14
C TRP A 595 23.60 -17.99 3.93
N THR A 596 23.27 -17.34 5.06
CA THR A 596 24.30 -16.69 5.90
C THR A 596 25.24 -17.73 6.53
N ALA A 597 24.70 -18.87 6.97
CA ALA A 597 25.49 -20.00 7.45
C ALA A 597 26.39 -20.60 6.35
N GLY A 598 25.86 -20.79 5.13
CA GLY A 598 26.63 -21.23 3.97
C GLY A 598 27.74 -20.24 3.59
N ARG A 599 27.47 -18.93 3.61
CA ARG A 599 28.45 -17.87 3.37
C ARG A 599 29.53 -17.83 4.46
N ALA A 600 29.16 -18.01 5.73
CA ALA A 600 30.11 -18.10 6.84
C ALA A 600 31.02 -19.34 6.71
N ARG A 601 30.48 -20.49 6.31
CA ARG A 601 31.26 -21.69 5.98
C ARG A 601 32.23 -21.45 4.81
N ALA A 602 31.78 -20.81 3.74
CA ALA A 602 32.63 -20.47 2.59
C ALA A 602 33.76 -19.48 2.96
N LEU A 603 33.45 -18.47 3.79
CA LEU A 603 34.47 -17.54 4.32
C LEU A 603 35.45 -18.24 5.26
N LYS A 604 34.98 -19.15 6.13
CA LYS A 604 35.84 -19.99 6.98
C LYS A 604 36.76 -20.88 6.14
N ALA A 605 36.26 -21.47 5.05
CA ALA A 605 37.05 -22.26 4.11
C ALA A 605 38.03 -21.40 3.28
N SER A 606 37.70 -20.15 2.95
CA SER A 606 38.66 -19.20 2.38
C SER A 606 39.77 -18.86 3.36
N LYS A 607 39.40 -18.48 4.59
CA LYS A 607 40.34 -18.14 5.67
C LYS A 607 41.25 -19.32 6.05
N ALA A 608 40.73 -20.56 5.99
CA ALA A 608 41.53 -21.77 6.17
C ALA A 608 42.57 -21.96 5.05
N ARG A 609 42.20 -21.71 3.78
CA ARG A 609 43.15 -21.74 2.65
C ARG A 609 44.16 -20.60 2.71
N GLU A 610 43.72 -19.38 3.05
CA GLU A 610 44.60 -18.22 3.28
C GLU A 610 45.60 -18.47 4.41
N LYS A 611 45.16 -19.10 5.51
CA LYS A 611 46.04 -19.51 6.61
C LYS A 611 46.99 -20.64 6.20
N ALA A 612 46.51 -21.70 5.55
CA ALA A 612 47.36 -22.79 5.09
C ALA A 612 48.42 -22.30 4.09
N TRP A 613 48.06 -21.37 3.19
CA TRP A 613 49.01 -20.67 2.33
C TRP A 613 50.03 -19.87 3.14
N TRP A 614 49.59 -19.05 4.10
CA TRP A 614 50.50 -18.26 4.94
C TRP A 614 51.46 -19.13 5.76
N ASP A 615 50.96 -20.21 6.36
CA ASP A 615 51.74 -21.15 7.15
C ASP A 615 52.72 -21.97 6.28
N SER A 616 52.39 -22.19 4.99
CA SER A 616 53.30 -22.83 4.01
C SER A 616 54.50 -21.97 3.61
N LEU A 617 54.50 -20.68 3.94
CA LEU A 617 55.64 -19.79 3.69
C LEU A 617 56.72 -19.97 4.76
N SER A 618 57.99 -19.96 4.31
CA SER A 618 59.15 -19.99 5.21
C SER A 618 59.11 -18.81 6.21
N PRO A 619 59.71 -18.95 7.41
CA PRO A 619 59.74 -17.87 8.41
C PRO A 619 60.31 -16.56 7.84
N ALA A 620 61.37 -16.65 7.03
CA ALA A 620 61.97 -15.49 6.34
C ALA A 620 61.00 -14.83 5.34
N ALA A 621 60.27 -15.62 4.54
CA ALA A 621 59.28 -15.09 3.60
C ALA A 621 58.08 -14.44 4.31
N ARG A 622 57.65 -14.97 5.46
CA ARG A 622 56.64 -14.35 6.32
C ARG A 622 57.16 -13.04 6.91
N ALA A 623 58.37 -13.02 7.46
CA ALA A 623 58.99 -11.83 8.03
C ALA A 623 59.14 -10.70 6.98
N ALA A 624 59.68 -11.01 5.79
CA ALA A 624 59.83 -10.05 4.70
C ALA A 624 58.48 -9.47 4.23
N ARG A 625 57.44 -10.30 4.09
CA ARG A 625 56.08 -9.83 3.72
C ARG A 625 55.43 -9.00 4.83
N THR A 626 55.63 -9.36 6.09
CA THR A 626 55.17 -8.57 7.25
C THR A 626 55.88 -7.22 7.30
N ALA A 627 57.20 -7.17 7.06
CA ALA A 627 57.96 -5.93 6.99
C ALA A 627 57.51 -5.03 5.82
N ALA A 628 57.28 -5.60 4.63
CA ALA A 628 56.75 -4.86 3.48
C ALA A 628 55.36 -4.26 3.76
N LYS A 629 54.42 -5.04 4.32
CA LYS A 629 53.09 -4.51 4.70
C LYS A 629 53.13 -3.55 5.89
N ARG A 630 54.11 -3.68 6.79
CA ARG A 630 54.37 -2.70 7.84
C ARG A 630 54.84 -1.37 7.25
N PHE A 631 55.78 -1.41 6.31
CA PHE A 631 56.29 -0.22 5.62
C PHE A 631 55.20 0.47 4.80
N GLU A 632 54.40 -0.27 4.02
CA GLU A 632 53.23 0.28 3.32
C GLU A 632 52.26 1.00 4.28
N PHE A 633 52.02 0.43 5.46
CA PHE A 633 51.13 1.02 6.46
C PHE A 633 51.74 2.27 7.13
N ASP A 634 53.03 2.24 7.45
CA ASP A 634 53.73 3.35 8.09
C ASP A 634 53.88 4.58 7.16
N GLN A 635 53.87 4.37 5.83
CA GLN A 635 53.84 5.44 4.82
C GLN A 635 52.45 6.06 4.59
N MET A 636 51.38 5.51 5.17
CA MET A 636 50.03 6.08 5.06
C MET A 636 49.84 7.23 6.06
N SER A 637 49.14 8.28 5.64
CA SER A 637 48.67 9.33 6.56
C SER A 637 47.77 8.75 7.67
N ILE A 638 47.70 9.43 8.82
CA ILE A 638 46.90 8.98 9.98
C ILE A 638 45.43 8.72 9.60
N THR A 639 44.85 9.53 8.72
CA THR A 639 43.48 9.34 8.21
C THR A 639 43.34 8.07 7.35
N GLN A 640 44.31 7.79 6.47
CA GLN A 640 44.35 6.55 5.68
C GLN A 640 44.56 5.31 6.57
N GLN A 641 45.48 5.40 7.54
CA GLN A 641 45.68 4.35 8.56
C GLN A 641 44.40 4.05 9.35
N ALA A 642 43.66 5.10 9.76
CA ALA A 642 42.40 4.96 10.48
C ALA A 642 41.30 4.31 9.62
N LYS A 643 41.19 4.72 8.34
CA LYS A 643 40.27 4.12 7.37
C LYS A 643 40.57 2.63 7.14
N LEU A 644 41.83 2.29 6.88
CA LEU A 644 42.25 0.89 6.66
C LEU A 644 42.00 0.01 7.90
N LYS A 645 42.26 0.52 9.12
CA LYS A 645 41.91 -0.18 10.38
C LYS A 645 40.40 -0.45 10.47
N ALA A 646 39.56 0.50 10.09
CA ALA A 646 38.11 0.33 10.08
C ALA A 646 37.64 -0.69 9.03
N GLU A 647 38.15 -0.61 7.80
CA GLU A 647 37.82 -1.55 6.72
C GLU A 647 38.18 -3.01 7.08
N LEU A 648 39.33 -3.21 7.74
CA LEU A 648 39.76 -4.53 8.23
C LEU A 648 38.87 -5.06 9.36
N ALA A 649 38.49 -4.21 10.33
CA ALA A 649 37.55 -4.58 11.39
C ALA A 649 36.16 -4.91 10.83
N GLU A 650 35.63 -4.07 9.94
CA GLU A 650 34.37 -4.33 9.23
C GLU A 650 34.42 -5.59 8.37
N ARG A 651 35.58 -5.95 7.79
CA ARG A 651 35.76 -7.22 7.06
C ARG A 651 35.72 -8.41 8.02
N ARG A 652 36.27 -8.31 9.24
CA ARG A 652 36.19 -9.35 10.28
C ARG A 652 34.77 -9.51 10.81
N ILE A 653 34.06 -8.43 11.11
CA ILE A 653 32.66 -8.43 11.55
C ILE A 653 31.76 -9.05 10.47
N ARG A 654 31.94 -8.68 9.19
CA ARG A 654 31.23 -9.31 8.05
C ARG A 654 31.55 -10.81 7.87
N ALA A 655 32.64 -11.30 8.44
CA ALA A 655 33.00 -12.72 8.46
C ALA A 655 32.56 -13.46 9.74
N GLY A 656 31.82 -12.79 10.64
CA GLY A 656 31.33 -13.38 11.89
C GLY A 656 32.39 -13.46 13.00
N SER A 657 33.34 -12.53 13.02
CA SER A 657 34.28 -12.36 14.14
C SER A 657 34.10 -10.98 14.75
N GLU A 658 33.76 -10.92 16.04
CA GLU A 658 33.70 -9.66 16.78
C GLU A 658 35.11 -9.09 16.95
N GLU A 659 35.24 -7.77 16.76
CA GLU A 659 36.55 -7.10 16.76
C GLU A 659 37.18 -7.10 18.16
N ILE A 660 36.36 -7.05 19.22
CA ILE A 660 36.82 -7.14 20.61
C ILE A 660 37.45 -8.50 20.94
N ASP A 661 36.87 -9.60 20.43
CA ASP A 661 37.40 -10.94 20.69
C ASP A 661 38.64 -11.23 19.84
N HIS A 662 38.69 -10.70 18.61
CA HIS A 662 39.90 -10.67 17.80
C HIS A 662 41.03 -9.88 18.50
N TYR A 663 40.72 -8.72 19.09
CA TYR A 663 41.70 -7.91 19.83
C TYR A 663 42.21 -8.61 21.09
N ARG A 664 41.33 -9.23 21.88
CA ARG A 664 41.69 -10.04 23.05
C ARG A 664 42.56 -11.25 22.66
N SER A 665 42.16 -12.00 21.64
CA SER A 665 42.92 -13.15 21.15
C SER A 665 44.30 -12.74 20.61
N TRP A 666 44.39 -11.60 19.92
CA TRP A 666 45.67 -11.03 19.49
C TRP A 666 46.56 -10.67 20.69
N LEU A 667 46.04 -9.97 21.71
CA LEU A 667 46.78 -9.66 22.93
C LEU A 667 47.29 -10.93 23.63
N GLN A 668 46.42 -11.93 23.81
CA GLN A 668 46.77 -13.22 24.42
C GLN A 668 47.79 -14.04 23.61
N SER A 669 47.91 -13.78 22.30
CA SER A 669 48.87 -14.47 21.42
C SER A 669 50.28 -13.85 21.44
N LEU A 670 50.45 -12.65 22.00
CA LEU A 670 51.75 -12.01 22.16
C LEU A 670 52.43 -12.51 23.43
N ARG A 671 53.74 -12.74 23.34
CA ARG A 671 54.58 -12.90 24.53
C ARG A 671 54.84 -11.55 25.19
N ALA A 672 55.13 -11.54 26.49
CA ALA A 672 55.29 -10.30 27.27
C ALA A 672 56.46 -9.44 26.78
N ASP A 673 57.59 -10.06 26.45
CA ASP A 673 58.76 -9.44 25.81
C ASP A 673 58.40 -8.78 24.46
N GLU A 674 57.65 -9.49 23.62
CA GLU A 674 57.18 -8.99 22.33
C GLU A 674 56.19 -7.81 22.47
N TYR A 675 55.28 -7.88 23.46
CA TYR A 675 54.36 -6.78 23.77
C TYR A 675 55.13 -5.52 24.23
N VAL A 676 56.10 -5.67 25.14
CA VAL A 676 56.96 -4.57 25.61
C VAL A 676 57.76 -3.97 24.46
N ALA A 677 58.41 -4.79 23.63
CA ALA A 677 59.16 -4.32 22.46
C ALA A 677 58.28 -3.51 21.50
N ARG A 678 57.09 -4.05 21.14
CA ARG A 678 56.10 -3.35 20.30
C ARG A 678 55.55 -2.07 20.96
N SER A 679 55.50 -2.00 22.29
CA SER A 679 55.06 -0.82 23.03
C SER A 679 56.11 0.29 22.99
N LEU A 680 57.39 -0.05 23.23
CA LEU A 680 58.52 0.88 23.11
C LEU A 680 58.67 1.40 21.66
N GLU A 681 58.56 0.52 20.67
CA GLU A 681 58.58 0.87 19.24
C GLU A 681 57.46 1.86 18.86
N ARG A 682 56.24 1.69 19.41
CA ARG A 682 55.13 2.64 19.23
C ARG A 682 55.38 3.96 19.96
N LYS A 683 55.91 3.92 21.18
CA LYS A 683 56.25 5.11 21.97
C LYS A 683 57.27 5.97 21.23
N GLU A 684 58.28 5.35 20.63
CA GLU A 684 59.30 6.07 19.86
C GLU A 684 58.75 6.67 18.57
N ARG A 685 57.98 5.90 17.77
CA ARG A 685 57.26 6.44 16.61
C ARG A 685 56.34 7.60 16.97
N PHE A 686 55.65 7.54 18.11
CA PHE A 686 54.73 8.61 18.54
C PHE A 686 55.46 9.91 18.90
N LYS A 687 56.68 9.84 19.46
CA LYS A 687 57.52 11.04 19.68
C LYS A 687 57.91 11.71 18.36
N GLN A 688 58.14 10.93 17.31
CA GLN A 688 58.58 11.43 16.00
C GLN A 688 57.48 12.16 15.21
N LEU A 689 56.21 12.05 15.62
CA LEU A 689 55.09 12.81 15.05
C LEU A 689 55.11 14.27 15.53
N SER A 690 54.64 15.20 14.69
CA SER A 690 54.34 16.58 15.09
C SER A 690 53.15 16.65 16.07
N ASP A 691 52.97 17.75 16.81
CA ASP A 691 51.90 17.84 17.82
C ASP A 691 50.48 17.73 17.23
N ALA A 692 50.26 18.27 16.03
CA ALA A 692 49.00 18.10 15.30
C ALA A 692 48.74 16.63 14.93
N GLU A 693 49.78 15.90 14.51
CA GLU A 693 49.70 14.47 14.19
C GLU A 693 49.53 13.60 15.44
N ARG A 694 50.19 13.93 16.56
CA ARG A 694 49.96 13.29 17.86
C ARG A 694 48.49 13.39 18.26
N GLY A 695 47.90 14.58 18.19
CA GLY A 695 46.48 14.80 18.44
C GLY A 695 45.57 14.01 17.49
N ALA A 696 45.85 14.04 16.19
CA ALA A 696 45.09 13.27 15.19
C ALA A 696 45.18 11.75 15.41
N SER A 697 46.35 11.24 15.80
CA SER A 697 46.62 9.82 16.07
C SER A 697 45.83 9.32 17.29
N VAL A 698 45.85 10.08 18.40
CA VAL A 698 45.05 9.79 19.60
C VAL A 698 43.55 9.81 19.28
N ALA A 699 43.06 10.88 18.61
CA ALA A 699 41.65 11.00 18.25
C ALA A 699 41.19 9.93 17.23
N ALA A 700 42.08 9.44 16.36
CA ALA A 700 41.79 8.32 15.48
C ALA A 700 41.69 7.00 16.26
N TRP A 701 42.56 6.78 17.25
CA TRP A 701 42.53 5.59 18.10
C TRP A 701 41.30 5.57 19.02
N ASP A 702 40.94 6.69 19.63
CA ASP A 702 39.76 6.80 20.50
C ASP A 702 38.46 6.55 19.74
N ARG A 703 38.31 7.14 18.54
CA ARG A 703 37.17 6.85 17.65
C ARG A 703 37.11 5.36 17.28
N HIS A 704 38.26 4.72 17.02
CA HIS A 704 38.32 3.29 16.72
C HIS A 704 37.91 2.44 17.94
N ARG A 705 38.40 2.77 19.15
CA ARG A 705 38.04 2.07 20.39
C ARG A 705 36.56 2.19 20.72
N LEU A 706 35.99 3.39 20.60
CA LEU A 706 34.55 3.64 20.80
C LEU A 706 33.71 2.89 19.76
N ARG A 707 34.10 2.94 18.48
CA ARG A 707 33.34 2.32 17.37
C ARG A 707 33.23 0.80 17.47
N TYR A 708 34.25 0.13 18.00
CA TYR A 708 34.34 -1.34 18.08
C TYR A 708 34.34 -1.90 19.52
N GLY A 709 33.98 -1.09 20.51
CA GLY A 709 33.87 -1.53 21.91
C GLY A 709 35.18 -1.98 22.56
N LEU A 710 36.34 -1.55 22.04
CA LEU A 710 37.66 -1.98 22.52
C LEU A 710 38.07 -1.33 23.85
N THR A 711 37.24 -0.43 24.40
CA THR A 711 37.36 0.07 25.77
C THR A 711 36.72 -0.90 26.75
N ALA A 712 37.54 -1.56 27.57
CA ALA A 712 37.06 -2.17 28.80
C ALA A 712 36.45 -1.08 29.70
N GLN A 713 35.14 -1.20 29.95
CA GLN A 713 34.37 -0.55 31.02
C GLN A 713 34.92 0.79 31.56
N ARG A 714 34.55 1.91 30.90
CA ARG A 714 34.18 3.11 31.68
C ARG A 714 32.77 2.89 32.23
N LEU A 715 32.65 2.02 33.24
CA LEU A 715 31.43 1.96 34.03
C LEU A 715 31.42 3.11 35.03
N THR A 716 30.39 3.95 34.95
CA THR A 716 29.88 4.68 36.11
C THR A 716 29.68 3.71 37.28
N PRO A 717 30.07 4.06 38.51
CA PRO A 717 30.03 3.13 39.64
C PRO A 717 28.58 2.84 40.07
N THR A 718 28.01 1.75 39.57
CA THR A 718 26.87 1.09 40.21
C THR A 718 27.40 0.11 41.26
N VAL A 719 27.16 0.44 42.53
CA VAL A 719 27.54 -0.36 43.69
C VAL A 719 26.95 -1.76 43.58
N THR A 720 27.82 -2.77 43.47
CA THR A 720 27.47 -4.16 43.80
C THR A 720 28.69 -4.81 44.46
N VAL A 721 28.53 -5.26 45.70
CA VAL A 721 29.61 -5.78 46.54
C VAL A 721 29.86 -7.25 46.20
N GLY A 722 31.13 -7.67 46.13
CA GLY A 722 31.48 -9.09 46.29
C GLY A 722 32.22 -9.83 45.17
N ALA A 723 33.05 -9.18 44.36
CA ALA A 723 34.13 -9.87 43.61
C ALA A 723 35.23 -8.87 43.20
N PRO A 724 36.54 -9.21 43.32
CA PRO A 724 37.61 -8.37 42.80
C PRO A 724 37.72 -8.52 41.27
N SER A 725 36.92 -7.75 40.54
CA SER A 725 37.08 -7.61 39.09
C SER A 725 38.28 -6.72 38.77
N LEU A 726 39.43 -7.34 38.47
CA LEU A 726 40.64 -6.63 38.02
C LEU A 726 40.31 -5.75 36.81
N THR A 727 40.59 -4.47 36.94
CA THR A 727 40.39 -3.47 35.88
C THR A 727 41.41 -3.66 34.77
N SER A 728 41.09 -3.17 33.56
CA SER A 728 42.02 -3.27 32.42
C SER A 728 43.33 -2.50 32.65
N ALA A 729 43.33 -1.50 33.53
CA ALA A 729 44.55 -0.81 33.96
C ALA A 729 45.43 -1.74 34.82
N GLU A 730 44.85 -2.50 35.76
CA GLU A 730 45.58 -3.48 36.56
C GLU A 730 46.09 -4.66 35.72
N VAL A 731 45.38 -5.05 34.66
CA VAL A 731 45.85 -6.07 33.70
C VAL A 731 47.01 -5.56 32.84
N GLU A 732 46.94 -4.33 32.31
CA GLU A 732 48.06 -3.72 31.58
C GLU A 732 49.26 -3.43 32.52
N GLN A 733 49.01 -3.07 33.78
CA GLN A 733 50.04 -2.81 34.79
C GLN A 733 50.69 -4.10 35.33
N ALA A 734 49.93 -5.19 35.45
CA ALA A 734 50.46 -6.53 35.75
C ALA A 734 51.32 -7.09 34.61
N ALA A 735 51.03 -6.73 33.35
CA ALA A 735 51.85 -7.08 32.19
C ALA A 735 53.14 -6.24 32.05
N LEU A 736 53.31 -5.19 32.86
CA LEU A 736 54.45 -4.26 32.83
C LEU A 736 55.45 -4.44 33.99
N LEU A 737 55.22 -5.43 34.88
CA LEU A 737 56.11 -5.76 35.99
C LEU A 737 56.57 -7.22 35.87
N PRO A 738 57.86 -7.53 36.10
CA PRO A 738 58.33 -8.91 36.12
C PRO A 738 57.74 -9.66 37.34
N ASP A 739 57.15 -10.81 37.04
CA ASP A 739 56.84 -11.92 37.96
C ASP A 739 56.12 -11.62 39.29
N GLY A 740 54.95 -10.98 39.22
CA GLY A 740 53.90 -11.10 40.25
C GLY A 740 54.18 -10.52 41.65
N ALA A 741 53.13 -10.29 42.43
CA ALA A 741 53.26 -9.72 43.77
C ALA A 741 54.10 -10.60 44.71
N ALA A 742 53.90 -11.92 44.69
CA ALA A 742 54.62 -12.85 45.55
C ALA A 742 56.14 -12.88 45.29
N SER A 743 56.59 -12.94 44.04
CA SER A 743 58.02 -12.98 43.72
C SER A 743 58.68 -11.60 43.86
N ARG A 744 57.95 -10.51 43.61
CA ARG A 744 58.41 -9.15 43.93
C ARG A 744 58.63 -8.97 45.43
N ASP A 745 57.68 -9.42 46.25
CA ASP A 745 57.73 -9.24 47.70
C ASP A 745 58.78 -10.19 48.32
N ALA A 746 58.96 -11.40 47.78
CA ALA A 746 60.09 -12.27 48.09
C ALA A 746 61.45 -11.63 47.72
N ALA A 747 61.59 -11.09 46.50
CA ALA A 747 62.83 -10.43 46.06
C ALA A 747 63.08 -9.06 46.72
N PHE A 748 62.07 -8.48 47.38
CA PHE A 748 62.19 -7.31 48.25
C PHE A 748 62.62 -7.72 49.66
N LEU A 749 62.02 -8.76 50.23
CA LEU A 749 62.42 -9.34 51.52
C LEU A 749 63.84 -9.91 51.48
N GLU A 750 64.24 -10.56 50.38
CA GLU A 750 65.62 -11.04 50.18
C GLU A 750 66.63 -9.87 50.09
N ARG A 751 66.23 -8.75 49.46
CA ARG A 751 67.05 -7.52 49.40
C ARG A 751 67.10 -6.78 50.74
N GLN A 752 66.03 -6.81 51.53
CA GLN A 752 66.00 -6.30 52.91
C GLN A 752 66.90 -7.16 53.81
N GLY A 753 66.80 -8.49 53.75
CA GLY A 753 67.66 -9.41 54.49
C GLY A 753 69.15 -9.17 54.21
N LYS A 754 69.53 -9.08 52.93
CA LYS A 754 70.90 -8.76 52.51
C LYS A 754 71.38 -7.34 52.88
N LEU A 755 70.46 -6.43 53.21
CA LEU A 755 70.77 -5.11 53.77
C LEU A 755 71.02 -5.16 55.28
N PHE A 756 70.27 -6.01 56.01
CA PHE A 756 70.52 -6.24 57.44
C PHE A 756 71.79 -7.04 57.68
N GLU A 757 72.08 -8.08 56.89
CA GLU A 757 73.35 -8.84 56.95
C GLU A 757 74.57 -7.90 56.76
N LYS A 758 74.53 -7.01 55.77
CA LYS A 758 75.59 -6.02 55.53
C LYS A 758 75.79 -5.03 56.68
N ASN A 759 74.71 -4.61 57.34
CA ASN A 759 74.81 -3.74 58.51
C ASN A 759 75.36 -4.48 59.75
N SER A 760 75.04 -5.77 59.93
CA SER A 760 75.66 -6.58 60.99
C SER A 760 77.14 -6.85 60.74
N GLU A 761 77.57 -7.09 59.50
CA GLU A 761 79.00 -7.22 59.16
C GLU A 761 79.76 -5.90 59.36
N GLN A 762 79.14 -4.74 59.07
CA GLN A 762 79.75 -3.43 59.32
C GLN A 762 79.76 -3.01 60.80
N GLN A 763 78.89 -3.56 61.65
CA GLN A 763 78.94 -3.36 63.11
C GLN A 763 79.87 -4.35 63.85
N ALA A 764 80.24 -5.47 63.22
CA ALA A 764 81.17 -6.45 63.79
C ALA A 764 82.65 -6.20 63.43
N ALA A 765 82.93 -5.17 62.61
CA ALA A 765 84.27 -4.81 62.14
C ALA A 765 84.69 -3.38 62.53
N GLY A 766 84.09 -2.83 63.60
CA GLY A 766 84.43 -1.54 64.21
C GLY A 766 85.09 -1.70 65.58
#